data_AF-A6HNS1-F1
#
_entry.id   AF-A6HNS1-F1
#
_cell.length_a   1.000
_cell.length_b   1.000
_cell.length_c   1.000
_cell.angle_alpha   90.00
_cell.angle_beta   90.00
_cell.angle_gamma   90.00
#
_symmetry.space_group_name_H-M   'P 1'
#
loop_
_entity.id
_entity.type
_entity.pdbx_description
1 polymer ?
#
loop_
_entity_poly.entity_id
_entity_poly.type
_entity_poly.pdbx_seq_one_letter_code
_entity_poly.pdbx_strand_id
1 'polypeptide(L)'
;MLSKATVKARPSVLWCYKKELGFSSHRKKRMRQLQKKIKSGTLNIKQDDPFELFVAATNIRYCYYNETHKILGNTFGMCVLQDFEALTPNLLARTVETVEGGGLVVILLRTMNSLKQLYTMTMDVHSRYRTEAHQDVVGRFNERFILSLASCKKCLVIDDQLNILPISSHVASIEALPPQAPDENLSPAALELQELKESLQDTQPVGVLVDCCKTLDQAKAVLKFIEGISEKTLRSTVALTAARGRGKSAALGLAIAGAVAFGYSNIFVTSPSPDNLHTLFEFVFKGFDALQYQEHLDYEIVQSLNPEFNKAVIRVNVFREHRQTIQYIHPADAVKLGQAELVVIDEAAAIPLPLVKSLLGPYLVFMASTINGYEGTGRSLSLKLIQQLRQQSAQSQVSTTAENKTTTTARLASARTLHEVSLQESIRYAPGDAVEKWLNDLLCLDCLNITRIVSGCPLPEACELYYVNRDTLFCYHKASEVFLQRLMALYVASHYKNSPNDLQMLSDAPAHHLFCLLPPVPPTQNALPEVLAVVQVCLEGELSRQSILNSLSRGKKASGDLLPWTVSEQFQDPDFGGLSGGRVVRIAVHPDYQGMGYGSRALQLLQMYYEGRFPCLEEKVLETPQEIHTVSSEAVSLLEEVITPRKDLPPLLLKLNERPAERLDYLGVSYGLTPRLLKFWKRAGFVPVYLRQTPNDLTGEHSCIMLKTLADEDEAERGAWLAAFWTDFRRRFLALLSYQFSTFSPALSLNIIQNRNIAKSAPPVLGREHLEALFLPYDLKRLEMYSRNMVDYHLIMDLIPAISRLYFLNQLGDLALSAAQSDEAAKEFQEKHKKDVGKLKDMDLSQYIIRGDDEEWNEVLSKAGQNASIVSLKSDKKRKLETKQEPKQSKKLKKSGNNRKDTKLKRKK
;
A
#
# COMPACT_ATOMS: atom_id res chain seq x y z
N MET A 1 -35.23 -16.18 -9.78
CA MET A 1 -35.24 -16.06 -11.26
C MET A 1 -33.96 -16.60 -11.88
N LEU A 2 -32.78 -16.20 -11.40
CA LEU A 2 -31.50 -16.65 -11.95
C LEU A 2 -31.33 -18.18 -12.04
N SER A 3 -31.71 -18.93 -11.00
CA SER A 3 -31.66 -20.40 -11.01
C SER A 3 -32.58 -21.05 -12.06
N LYS A 4 -33.67 -20.37 -12.46
CA LYS A 4 -34.58 -20.86 -13.50
C LYS A 4 -34.04 -20.56 -14.90
N ALA A 5 -33.25 -19.50 -15.06
CA ALA A 5 -32.74 -19.06 -16.36
C ALA A 5 -31.56 -19.91 -16.87
N THR A 6 -30.69 -20.40 -15.99
CA THR A 6 -29.42 -21.02 -16.41
C THR A 6 -29.42 -22.55 -16.43
N VAL A 7 -30.49 -23.23 -16.00
CA VAL A 7 -30.59 -24.71 -15.88
C VAL A 7 -29.33 -25.33 -15.24
N LYS A 8 -28.70 -24.59 -14.31
CA LYS A 8 -27.48 -24.98 -13.59
C LYS A 8 -27.77 -25.18 -12.09
N ALA A 9 -26.83 -25.77 -11.38
CA ALA A 9 -26.84 -25.85 -9.92
C ALA A 9 -27.07 -24.47 -9.29
N ARG A 10 -27.72 -24.42 -8.13
CA ARG A 10 -27.99 -23.16 -7.43
C ARG A 10 -26.68 -22.39 -7.20
N PRO A 11 -26.61 -21.10 -7.57
CA PRO A 11 -25.39 -20.31 -7.43
C PRO A 11 -25.00 -20.15 -5.97
N SER A 12 -23.70 -20.05 -5.71
CA SER A 12 -23.17 -19.60 -4.42
C SER A 12 -23.44 -18.10 -4.26
N VAL A 13 -23.81 -17.69 -3.05
CA VAL A 13 -24.18 -16.29 -2.75
C VAL A 13 -23.18 -15.71 -1.76
N LEU A 14 -22.66 -14.53 -2.07
CA LEU A 14 -21.88 -13.70 -1.16
C LEU A 14 -22.80 -12.65 -0.53
N TRP A 15 -22.88 -12.62 0.81
CA TRP A 15 -23.66 -11.62 1.54
C TRP A 15 -22.74 -10.75 2.39
N CYS A 16 -22.63 -9.48 2.03
CA CYS A 16 -21.75 -8.51 2.68
C CYS A 16 -22.56 -7.48 3.47
N TYR A 17 -22.17 -7.25 4.72
CA TYR A 17 -22.87 -6.37 5.66
C TYR A 17 -21.90 -5.71 6.65
N LYS A 18 -22.32 -4.62 7.29
CA LYS A 18 -21.50 -3.83 8.21
C LYS A 18 -21.41 -4.44 9.61
N LYS A 19 -22.54 -4.56 10.31
CA LYS A 19 -22.62 -5.03 11.71
C LYS A 19 -23.84 -5.90 11.97
N GLU A 20 -25.02 -5.44 11.55
CA GLU A 20 -26.29 -6.08 11.86
C GLU A 20 -26.87 -6.81 10.65
N LEU A 21 -27.11 -8.10 10.83
CA LEU A 21 -28.06 -8.84 10.00
C LEU A 21 -29.37 -8.84 10.78
N GLY A 22 -30.48 -8.47 10.13
CA GLY A 22 -31.83 -8.64 10.69
C GLY A 22 -32.21 -10.11 10.98
N PHE A 23 -31.30 -11.06 10.72
CA PHE A 23 -31.44 -12.49 10.97
C PHE A 23 -30.11 -13.12 11.43
N SER A 24 -30.17 -14.27 12.08
CA SER A 24 -28.96 -15.00 12.52
C SER A 24 -28.31 -15.76 11.36
N SER A 25 -27.01 -15.52 11.12
CA SER A 25 -26.18 -16.26 10.15
C SER A 25 -26.01 -17.75 10.51
N HIS A 26 -26.02 -18.08 11.80
CA HIS A 26 -25.94 -19.47 12.26
C HIS A 26 -27.25 -20.22 12.06
N ARG A 27 -27.26 -21.19 11.13
CA ARG A 27 -28.40 -22.08 10.83
C ARG A 27 -29.03 -22.71 12.09
N LYS A 28 -28.22 -23.23 13.02
CA LYS A 28 -28.71 -23.86 14.27
C LYS A 28 -29.41 -22.85 15.21
N LYS A 29 -28.83 -21.66 15.39
CA LYS A 29 -29.41 -20.62 16.25
C LYS A 29 -30.71 -20.09 15.64
N ARG A 30 -30.77 -19.96 14.31
CA ARG A 30 -31.97 -19.55 13.57
C ARG A 30 -33.09 -20.59 13.66
N MET A 31 -32.79 -21.88 13.43
CA MET A 31 -33.80 -22.94 13.61
C MET A 31 -34.38 -22.95 15.03
N ARG A 32 -33.56 -22.71 16.06
CA ARG A 32 -34.06 -22.56 17.44
C ARG A 32 -34.95 -21.34 17.62
N GLN A 33 -34.63 -20.21 16.99
CA GLN A 33 -35.47 -19.01 17.02
C GLN A 33 -36.81 -19.25 16.30
N LEU A 34 -36.79 -19.89 15.15
CA LEU A 34 -37.99 -20.30 14.41
C LEU A 34 -38.85 -21.25 15.22
N GLN A 35 -38.27 -22.31 15.79
CA GLN A 35 -38.97 -23.22 16.68
C GLN A 35 -39.56 -22.52 17.90
N LYS A 36 -38.87 -21.52 18.46
CA LYS A 36 -39.44 -20.69 19.55
C LYS A 36 -40.63 -19.88 19.06
N LYS A 37 -40.56 -19.26 17.88
CA LYS A 37 -41.66 -18.48 17.29
C LYS A 37 -42.87 -19.33 16.88
N ILE A 38 -42.62 -20.57 16.46
CA ILE A 38 -43.66 -21.58 16.19
C ILE A 38 -44.32 -22.00 17.51
N LYS A 39 -43.52 -22.27 18.55
CA LYS A 39 -44.02 -22.62 19.88
C LYS A 39 -44.80 -21.49 20.57
N SER A 40 -44.46 -20.23 20.30
CA SER A 40 -45.20 -19.07 20.80
C SER A 40 -46.45 -18.73 19.97
N GLY A 41 -46.78 -19.51 18.93
CA GLY A 41 -48.00 -19.33 18.12
C GLY A 41 -47.99 -18.12 17.19
N THR A 42 -46.88 -17.38 17.11
CA THR A 42 -46.75 -16.14 16.30
C THR A 42 -46.49 -16.40 14.81
N LEU A 43 -46.13 -17.62 14.42
CA LEU A 43 -45.81 -18.00 13.04
C LEU A 43 -46.60 -19.25 12.64
N ASN A 44 -47.35 -19.15 11.55
CA ASN A 44 -48.12 -20.27 10.99
C ASN A 44 -47.18 -21.29 10.34
N ILE A 45 -47.33 -22.57 10.69
CA ILE A 45 -46.48 -23.70 10.23
C ILE A 45 -46.53 -23.90 8.70
N LYS A 46 -47.52 -23.32 8.00
CA LYS A 46 -47.75 -23.50 6.55
C LYS A 46 -47.32 -22.32 5.68
N GLN A 47 -46.98 -21.17 6.27
CA GLN A 47 -46.44 -20.02 5.55
C GLN A 47 -44.95 -19.95 5.81
N ASP A 48 -44.18 -20.73 5.07
CA ASP A 48 -42.74 -20.51 4.99
C ASP A 48 -42.50 -19.27 4.14
N ASP A 49 -41.94 -18.23 4.77
CA ASP A 49 -41.51 -17.03 4.06
C ASP A 49 -40.44 -17.41 3.00
N PRO A 50 -40.63 -17.05 1.72
CA PRO A 50 -39.68 -17.34 0.65
C PRO A 50 -38.24 -16.93 0.96
N PHE A 51 -38.04 -15.86 1.73
CA PHE A 51 -36.73 -15.41 2.14
C PHE A 51 -36.05 -16.40 3.11
N GLU A 52 -36.81 -17.01 4.02
CA GLU A 52 -36.28 -18.01 4.95
C GLU A 52 -35.90 -19.29 4.22
N LEU A 53 -36.71 -19.72 3.26
CA LEU A 53 -36.42 -20.86 2.40
C LEU A 53 -35.16 -20.60 1.55
N PHE A 54 -35.00 -19.38 1.04
CA PHE A 54 -33.80 -18.96 0.34
C PHE A 54 -32.54 -19.10 1.21
N VAL A 55 -32.54 -18.55 2.43
CA VAL A 55 -31.36 -18.59 3.31
C VAL A 55 -31.05 -20.02 3.79
N ALA A 56 -32.07 -20.83 4.05
CA ALA A 56 -31.86 -22.21 4.48
C ALA A 56 -31.28 -23.10 3.37
N ALA A 57 -31.77 -22.93 2.14
CA ALA A 57 -31.52 -23.86 1.05
C ALA A 57 -30.42 -23.43 0.08
N THR A 58 -29.87 -22.22 0.23
CA THR A 58 -28.73 -21.74 -0.58
C THR A 58 -27.42 -21.78 0.22
N ASN A 59 -26.30 -21.86 -0.51
CA ASN A 59 -24.98 -21.76 0.08
C ASN A 59 -24.55 -20.28 0.13
N ILE A 60 -24.77 -19.65 1.29
CA ILE A 60 -24.46 -18.23 1.51
C ILE A 60 -23.18 -18.12 2.33
N ARG A 61 -22.20 -17.38 1.80
CA ARG A 61 -21.03 -16.94 2.54
C ARG A 61 -21.29 -15.54 3.11
N TYR A 62 -21.37 -15.46 4.43
CA TYR A 62 -21.49 -14.18 5.14
C TYR A 62 -20.10 -13.57 5.34
N CYS A 63 -19.95 -12.30 4.97
CA CYS A 63 -18.70 -11.56 5.12
C CYS A 63 -18.98 -10.17 5.70
N TYR A 64 -18.19 -9.76 6.69
CA TYR A 64 -18.19 -8.36 7.09
C TYR A 64 -17.47 -7.52 6.03
N TYR A 65 -17.86 -6.25 5.91
CA TYR A 65 -17.17 -5.32 4.99
C TYR A 65 -15.67 -5.20 5.26
N ASN A 66 -15.26 -5.25 6.54
CA ASN A 66 -13.84 -5.22 6.94
C ASN A 66 -13.07 -6.49 6.51
N GLU A 67 -13.78 -7.61 6.30
CA GLU A 67 -13.20 -8.92 5.99
C GLU A 67 -13.23 -9.27 4.50
N THR A 68 -13.60 -8.32 3.64
CA THR A 68 -13.67 -8.51 2.17
C THR A 68 -12.33 -8.87 1.51
N HIS A 69 -11.22 -8.81 2.23
CA HIS A 69 -9.94 -9.34 1.76
C HIS A 69 -9.87 -10.88 1.79
N LYS A 70 -10.71 -11.56 2.59
CA LYS A 70 -10.73 -13.03 2.72
C LYS A 70 -11.51 -13.75 1.60
N ILE A 71 -12.32 -13.00 0.84
CA ILE A 71 -13.10 -13.53 -0.28
C ILE A 71 -12.32 -13.52 -1.59
N LEU A 72 -11.13 -12.90 -1.59
CA LEU A 72 -10.24 -12.87 -2.74
C LEU A 72 -9.84 -14.29 -3.14
N GLY A 73 -9.75 -14.54 -4.45
CA GLY A 73 -9.52 -15.87 -5.01
C GLY A 73 -10.79 -16.72 -5.20
N ASN A 74 -11.87 -16.44 -4.47
CA ASN A 74 -13.15 -17.13 -4.65
C ASN A 74 -13.99 -16.48 -5.76
N THR A 75 -14.94 -17.26 -6.28
CA THR A 75 -15.90 -16.83 -7.29
C THR A 75 -17.32 -17.16 -6.81
N PHE A 76 -18.25 -16.23 -6.99
CA PHE A 76 -19.65 -16.37 -6.58
C PHE A 76 -20.61 -16.11 -7.75
N GLY A 77 -21.78 -16.74 -7.72
CA GLY A 77 -22.83 -16.49 -8.73
C GLY A 77 -23.70 -15.29 -8.40
N MET A 78 -23.79 -14.89 -7.13
CA MET A 78 -24.56 -13.72 -6.71
C MET A 78 -23.86 -12.99 -5.56
N CYS A 79 -23.86 -11.66 -5.59
CA CYS A 79 -23.35 -10.82 -4.50
C CYS A 79 -24.45 -9.86 -4.01
N VAL A 80 -24.68 -9.83 -2.70
CA VAL A 80 -25.63 -8.93 -2.03
C VAL A 80 -24.85 -7.96 -1.13
N LEU A 81 -24.98 -6.67 -1.41
CA LEU A 81 -24.45 -5.57 -0.60
C LEU A 81 -25.61 -4.93 0.16
N GLN A 82 -25.61 -5.07 1.49
CA GLN A 82 -26.75 -4.66 2.32
C GLN A 82 -26.78 -3.16 2.66
N ASP A 83 -25.65 -2.58 3.05
CA ASP A 83 -25.60 -1.20 3.58
C ASP A 83 -24.85 -0.27 2.59
N PHE A 84 -25.59 0.60 1.91
CA PHE A 84 -25.01 1.59 0.98
C PHE A 84 -24.12 2.63 1.69
N GLU A 85 -24.47 3.04 2.90
CA GLU A 85 -23.73 4.04 3.72
C GLU A 85 -22.26 3.66 3.99
N ALA A 86 -21.97 2.36 4.02
CA ALA A 86 -20.66 1.81 4.32
C ALA A 86 -19.87 1.43 3.06
N LEU A 87 -20.44 1.64 1.88
CA LEU A 87 -19.94 1.10 0.63
C LEU A 87 -18.77 1.96 0.12
N THR A 88 -17.55 1.47 0.31
CA THR A 88 -16.35 2.15 -0.19
C THR A 88 -16.00 1.71 -1.62
N PRO A 89 -15.36 2.56 -2.44
CA PRO A 89 -14.92 2.21 -3.79
C PRO A 89 -14.11 0.90 -3.87
N ASN A 90 -13.18 0.71 -2.93
CA ASN A 90 -12.36 -0.50 -2.83
C ASN A 90 -13.20 -1.75 -2.49
N LEU A 91 -14.22 -1.59 -1.66
CA LEU A 91 -15.14 -2.68 -1.34
C LEU A 91 -15.96 -3.08 -2.56
N LEU A 92 -16.49 -2.09 -3.29
CA LEU A 92 -17.23 -2.28 -4.52
C LEU A 92 -16.41 -3.08 -5.53
N ALA A 93 -15.17 -2.65 -5.78
CA ALA A 93 -14.26 -3.33 -6.69
C ALA A 93 -14.03 -4.80 -6.29
N ARG A 94 -13.74 -5.06 -5.00
CA ARG A 94 -13.51 -6.41 -4.49
C ARG A 94 -14.70 -7.32 -4.68
N THR A 95 -15.91 -6.83 -4.40
CA THR A 95 -17.11 -7.66 -4.43
C THR A 95 -17.60 -7.90 -5.85
N VAL A 96 -17.60 -6.88 -6.70
CA VAL A 96 -18.06 -6.99 -8.09
C VAL A 96 -17.15 -7.91 -8.90
N GLU A 97 -15.83 -7.80 -8.75
CA GLU A 97 -14.88 -8.67 -9.46
C GLU A 97 -15.01 -10.16 -9.08
N THR A 98 -15.56 -10.50 -7.91
CA THR A 98 -15.74 -11.90 -7.48
C THR A 98 -16.95 -12.59 -8.12
N VAL A 99 -17.78 -11.87 -8.86
CA VAL A 99 -18.96 -12.42 -9.50
C VAL A 99 -18.61 -13.00 -10.88
N GLU A 100 -19.11 -14.20 -11.18
CA GLU A 100 -18.95 -14.82 -12.50
C GLU A 100 -19.91 -14.27 -13.55
N GLY A 101 -19.59 -14.48 -14.82
CA GLY A 101 -20.43 -14.11 -15.95
C GLY A 101 -21.81 -14.78 -15.88
N GLY A 102 -22.87 -13.99 -16.09
CA GLY A 102 -24.26 -14.43 -15.89
C GLY A 102 -24.73 -14.38 -14.43
N GLY A 103 -23.88 -13.93 -13.51
CA GLY A 103 -24.24 -13.65 -12.12
C GLY A 103 -24.95 -12.30 -11.91
N LEU A 104 -25.32 -12.02 -10.66
CA LEU A 104 -26.00 -10.78 -10.27
C LEU A 104 -25.30 -10.09 -9.09
N VAL A 105 -25.14 -8.77 -9.18
CA VAL A 105 -24.76 -7.89 -8.07
C VAL A 105 -25.99 -7.11 -7.64
N VAL A 106 -26.38 -7.25 -6.38
CA VAL A 106 -27.54 -6.57 -5.80
C VAL A 106 -27.06 -5.61 -4.72
N ILE A 107 -27.41 -4.33 -4.86
CA ILE A 107 -27.17 -3.30 -3.86
C ILE A 107 -28.53 -2.95 -3.25
N LEU A 108 -28.66 -3.15 -1.95
CA LEU A 108 -29.86 -2.79 -1.21
C LEU A 108 -29.76 -1.31 -0.79
N LEU A 109 -30.78 -0.56 -1.13
CA LEU A 109 -31.00 0.79 -0.63
C LEU A 109 -32.05 0.69 0.47
N ARG A 110 -31.83 1.39 1.59
CA ARG A 110 -32.86 1.48 2.64
C ARG A 110 -34.05 2.25 2.08
N THR A 111 -35.28 1.94 2.53
CA THR A 111 -36.51 2.60 2.07
C THR A 111 -36.38 4.13 2.12
N MET A 112 -36.41 4.78 0.96
CA MET A 112 -36.33 6.24 0.80
C MET A 112 -37.55 6.75 0.04
N ASN A 113 -37.87 8.04 0.22
CA ASN A 113 -38.97 8.69 -0.49
C ASN A 113 -38.52 9.38 -1.80
N SER A 114 -37.23 9.68 -1.96
CA SER A 114 -36.64 10.26 -3.19
C SER A 114 -35.18 9.83 -3.34
N LEU A 115 -34.72 9.67 -4.59
CA LEU A 115 -33.34 9.31 -4.88
C LEU A 115 -32.36 10.47 -4.65
N LYS A 116 -32.83 11.73 -4.64
CA LYS A 116 -32.00 12.88 -4.25
C LYS A 116 -31.54 12.83 -2.80
N GLN A 117 -32.24 12.11 -1.92
CA GLN A 117 -31.80 11.88 -0.54
C GLN A 117 -30.46 11.11 -0.48
N LEU A 118 -30.13 10.35 -1.54
CA LEU A 118 -28.84 9.66 -1.62
C LEU A 118 -27.66 10.61 -1.89
N TYR A 119 -27.90 11.80 -2.46
CA TYR A 119 -26.84 12.80 -2.68
C TYR A 119 -26.34 13.42 -1.37
N THR A 120 -27.25 13.64 -0.43
CA THR A 120 -26.96 14.25 0.86
C THR A 120 -26.67 13.23 1.95
N MET A 121 -26.74 11.93 1.63
CA MET A 121 -26.49 10.87 2.59
C MET A 121 -25.04 10.88 3.07
N THR A 122 -24.84 11.07 4.37
CA THR A 122 -23.52 10.98 4.99
C THR A 122 -23.09 9.52 5.08
N MET A 123 -21.96 9.19 4.47
CA MET A 123 -21.34 7.88 4.55
C MET A 123 -20.55 7.72 5.86
N ASP A 124 -20.36 6.49 6.32
CA ASP A 124 -19.56 6.21 7.52
C ASP A 124 -18.12 6.75 7.41
N VAL A 125 -17.57 6.72 6.20
CA VAL A 125 -16.21 7.19 5.92
C VAL A 125 -16.09 8.70 6.14
N HIS A 126 -17.18 9.46 6.03
CA HIS A 126 -17.17 10.90 6.23
C HIS A 126 -16.75 11.27 7.66
N SER A 127 -17.01 10.41 8.65
CA SER A 127 -16.47 10.59 10.00
C SER A 127 -14.95 10.66 10.05
N ARG A 128 -14.25 9.99 9.11
CA ARG A 128 -12.78 9.99 9.00
C ARG A 128 -12.22 11.21 8.27
N TYR A 129 -13.04 11.87 7.47
CA TYR A 129 -12.65 12.99 6.61
C TYR A 129 -12.95 14.36 7.22
N ARG A 130 -13.71 14.40 8.32
CA ARG A 130 -13.96 15.62 9.09
C ARG A 130 -12.70 15.98 9.88
N THR A 131 -12.21 17.19 9.69
CA THR A 131 -11.26 17.83 10.60
C THR A 131 -12.05 18.64 11.63
N GLU A 132 -11.40 19.09 12.71
CA GLU A 132 -12.07 19.93 13.71
C GLU A 132 -12.56 21.25 13.09
N ALA A 133 -11.76 21.84 12.19
CA ALA A 133 -12.05 23.07 11.45
C ALA A 133 -13.08 22.90 10.31
N HIS A 134 -13.10 21.74 9.64
CA HIS A 134 -14.00 21.49 8.49
C HIS A 134 -14.86 20.25 8.70
N GLN A 135 -16.09 20.46 9.17
CA GLN A 135 -17.05 19.39 9.47
C GLN A 135 -18.04 19.08 8.34
N ASP A 136 -18.23 20.04 7.42
CA ASP A 136 -19.21 19.95 6.34
C ASP A 136 -18.68 19.09 5.20
N VAL A 137 -19.14 17.84 5.15
CA VAL A 137 -18.79 16.88 4.10
C VAL A 137 -19.88 16.87 3.05
N VAL A 138 -19.49 17.10 1.79
CA VAL A 138 -20.39 17.05 0.63
C VAL A 138 -20.22 15.71 -0.08
N GLY A 139 -21.31 14.96 -0.26
CA GLY A 139 -21.33 13.62 -0.88
C GLY A 139 -21.14 13.60 -2.40
N ARG A 140 -20.04 14.17 -2.91
CA ARG A 140 -19.75 14.27 -4.36
C ARG A 140 -19.59 12.90 -5.02
N PHE A 141 -18.98 11.94 -4.33
CA PHE A 141 -18.83 10.58 -4.86
C PHE A 141 -20.19 9.90 -5.08
N ASN A 142 -21.15 10.12 -4.18
CA ASN A 142 -22.49 9.52 -4.27
C ASN A 142 -23.28 10.09 -5.45
N GLU A 143 -23.18 11.40 -5.68
CA GLU A 143 -23.77 12.06 -6.85
C GLU A 143 -23.22 11.44 -8.15
N ARG A 144 -21.89 11.33 -8.25
CA ARG A 144 -21.22 10.68 -9.38
C ARG A 144 -21.62 9.21 -9.52
N PHE A 145 -21.70 8.48 -8.42
CA PHE A 145 -22.06 7.05 -8.43
C PHE A 145 -23.44 6.83 -9.05
N ILE A 146 -24.44 7.61 -8.64
CA ILE A 146 -25.82 7.47 -9.13
C ILE A 146 -25.92 7.89 -10.61
N LEU A 147 -25.27 8.99 -11.01
CA LEU A 147 -25.20 9.39 -12.41
C LEU A 147 -24.51 8.34 -13.28
N SER A 148 -23.48 7.67 -12.75
CA SER A 148 -22.82 6.57 -13.44
C SER A 148 -23.73 5.35 -13.62
N LEU A 149 -24.57 5.03 -12.63
CA LEU A 149 -25.55 3.93 -12.74
C LEU A 149 -26.58 4.21 -13.83
N ALA A 150 -27.03 5.46 -13.98
CA ALA A 150 -27.93 5.86 -15.06
C ALA A 150 -27.30 5.65 -16.46
N SER A 151 -25.98 5.86 -16.59
CA SER A 151 -25.28 5.61 -17.85
C SER A 151 -25.00 4.12 -18.14
N CYS A 152 -25.13 3.25 -17.14
CA CYS A 152 -24.83 1.83 -17.27
C CYS A 152 -26.00 1.06 -17.90
N LYS A 153 -25.83 0.58 -19.14
CA LYS A 153 -26.88 -0.12 -19.90
C LYS A 153 -27.41 -1.40 -19.25
N LYS A 154 -26.61 -2.10 -18.43
CA LYS A 154 -26.99 -3.35 -17.75
C LYS A 154 -27.43 -3.14 -16.29
N CYS A 155 -27.53 -1.89 -15.82
CA CYS A 155 -28.02 -1.58 -14.48
C CYS A 155 -29.54 -1.44 -14.51
N LEU A 156 -30.20 -2.00 -13.51
CA LEU A 156 -31.65 -1.91 -13.33
C LEU A 156 -31.94 -1.45 -11.90
N VAL A 157 -32.69 -0.36 -11.76
CA VAL A 157 -33.13 0.14 -10.45
C VAL A 157 -34.59 -0.26 -10.25
N ILE A 158 -34.84 -0.96 -9.15
CA ILE A 158 -36.12 -1.61 -8.87
C ILE A 158 -36.58 -1.23 -7.47
N ASP A 159 -37.88 -1.00 -7.33
CA ASP A 159 -38.54 -0.82 -6.03
C ASP A 159 -38.84 -2.16 -5.33
N ASP A 160 -39.26 -2.13 -4.06
CA ASP A 160 -39.55 -3.29 -3.21
C ASP A 160 -40.60 -4.25 -3.82
N GLN A 161 -41.49 -3.71 -4.66
CA GLN A 161 -42.52 -4.47 -5.37
C GLN A 161 -42.08 -5.02 -6.73
N LEU A 162 -40.79 -4.90 -7.06
CA LEU A 162 -40.20 -5.27 -8.35
C LEU A 162 -40.60 -4.34 -9.53
N ASN A 163 -41.03 -3.12 -9.25
CA ASN A 163 -41.33 -2.12 -10.29
C ASN A 163 -40.06 -1.43 -10.79
N ILE A 164 -39.92 -1.27 -12.10
CA ILE A 164 -38.76 -0.63 -12.73
C ILE A 164 -38.87 0.88 -12.63
N LEU A 165 -37.82 1.56 -12.15
CA LEU A 165 -37.78 3.02 -12.09
C LEU A 165 -37.38 3.67 -13.43
N PRO A 166 -37.82 4.91 -13.72
CA PRO A 166 -37.58 5.59 -15.01
C PRO A 166 -36.11 5.84 -15.35
N ILE A 167 -35.24 5.89 -14.34
CA ILE A 167 -33.78 6.05 -14.52
C ILE A 167 -33.22 4.92 -15.39
N SER A 168 -33.84 3.74 -15.34
CA SER A 168 -33.53 2.59 -16.18
C SER A 168 -34.42 2.51 -17.43
N SER A 169 -34.82 3.64 -18.02
CA SER A 169 -35.62 3.69 -19.26
C SER A 169 -35.00 2.91 -20.43
N HIS A 170 -33.67 2.78 -20.47
CA HIS A 170 -32.95 1.94 -21.44
C HIS A 170 -33.36 0.46 -21.40
N VAL A 171 -33.86 -0.03 -20.26
CA VAL A 171 -34.26 -1.44 -20.10
C VAL A 171 -35.49 -1.77 -20.93
N ALA A 172 -36.36 -0.79 -21.22
CA ALA A 172 -37.49 -0.97 -22.11
C ALA A 172 -37.07 -1.35 -23.55
N SER A 173 -35.82 -1.08 -23.93
CA SER A 173 -35.25 -1.42 -25.25
C SER A 173 -34.46 -2.74 -25.28
N ILE A 174 -34.38 -3.47 -24.16
CA ILE A 174 -33.62 -4.72 -24.10
C ILE A 174 -34.47 -5.86 -24.64
N GLU A 175 -34.07 -6.40 -25.80
CA GLU A 175 -34.66 -7.60 -26.39
C GLU A 175 -33.93 -8.86 -25.90
N ALA A 176 -34.69 -9.95 -25.72
CA ALA A 176 -34.12 -11.25 -25.34
C ALA A 176 -33.34 -11.84 -26.53
N LEU A 177 -32.07 -12.17 -26.33
CA LEU A 177 -31.28 -12.91 -27.31
C LEU A 177 -31.89 -14.30 -27.51
N PRO A 178 -32.02 -14.79 -28.75
CA PRO A 178 -32.49 -16.15 -29.01
C PRO A 178 -31.54 -17.17 -28.36
N PRO A 179 -32.04 -18.30 -27.82
CA PRO A 179 -31.21 -19.35 -27.25
C PRO A 179 -30.34 -19.95 -28.36
N GLN A 180 -29.06 -19.63 -28.37
CA GLN A 180 -28.12 -20.10 -29.40
C GLN A 180 -27.68 -21.54 -29.11
N ALA A 181 -27.56 -22.35 -30.18
CA ALA A 181 -26.91 -23.66 -30.11
C ALA A 181 -25.42 -23.50 -29.71
N PRO A 182 -24.82 -24.46 -29.00
CA PRO A 182 -23.48 -24.32 -28.42
C PRO A 182 -22.34 -24.08 -29.42
N ASP A 183 -22.54 -24.37 -30.71
CA ASP A 183 -21.44 -24.44 -31.70
C ASP A 183 -21.36 -23.27 -32.70
N GLU A 184 -22.37 -22.38 -32.81
CA GLU A 184 -22.43 -21.41 -33.93
C GLU A 184 -21.76 -20.05 -33.65
N ASN A 185 -21.33 -19.75 -32.42
CA ASN A 185 -20.61 -18.50 -32.10
C ASN A 185 -19.46 -18.74 -31.11
N LEU A 186 -18.60 -19.72 -31.37
CA LEU A 186 -17.31 -19.76 -30.69
C LEU A 186 -16.54 -18.49 -31.07
N SER A 187 -16.06 -17.75 -30.07
CA SER A 187 -15.22 -16.59 -30.33
C SER A 187 -13.99 -17.03 -31.14
N PRO A 188 -13.43 -16.17 -32.02
CA PRO A 188 -12.23 -16.52 -32.79
C PRO A 188 -11.08 -17.00 -31.89
N ALA A 189 -10.95 -16.44 -30.69
CA ALA A 189 -9.97 -16.87 -29.69
C ALA A 189 -10.24 -18.27 -29.12
N ALA A 190 -11.48 -18.73 -29.05
CA ALA A 190 -11.83 -20.07 -28.59
C ALA A 190 -11.55 -21.14 -29.65
N LEU A 191 -11.72 -20.81 -30.94
CA LEU A 191 -11.30 -21.68 -32.05
C LEU A 191 -9.79 -21.84 -32.09
N GLU A 192 -9.03 -20.73 -32.02
CA GLU A 192 -7.57 -20.78 -31.94
C GLU A 192 -7.06 -21.57 -30.72
N LEU A 193 -7.78 -21.54 -29.59
CA LEU A 193 -7.46 -22.35 -28.41
C LEU A 193 -7.61 -23.85 -28.72
N GLN A 194 -8.70 -24.24 -29.37
CA GLN A 194 -8.95 -25.64 -29.73
C GLN A 194 -7.88 -26.15 -30.69
N GLU A 195 -7.55 -25.38 -31.73
CA GLU A 195 -6.45 -25.70 -32.66
C GLU A 195 -5.10 -25.85 -31.92
N LEU A 196 -4.81 -24.95 -30.98
CA LEU A 196 -3.59 -25.03 -30.18
C LEU A 196 -3.56 -26.29 -29.30
N LYS A 197 -4.68 -26.66 -28.67
CA LYS A 197 -4.79 -27.88 -27.86
C LYS A 197 -4.58 -29.13 -28.70
N GLU A 198 -5.22 -29.21 -29.86
CA GLU A 198 -5.05 -30.31 -30.81
C GLU A 198 -3.58 -30.44 -31.27
N SER A 199 -2.92 -29.31 -31.57
CA SER A 199 -1.52 -29.32 -32.01
C SER A 199 -0.52 -29.81 -30.96
N LEU A 200 -0.85 -29.67 -29.67
CA LEU A 200 0.05 -29.96 -28.54
C LEU A 200 -0.30 -31.25 -27.80
N GLN A 201 -1.38 -31.93 -28.17
CA GLN A 201 -1.90 -33.11 -27.46
C GLN A 201 -0.85 -34.22 -27.30
N ASP A 202 0.02 -34.40 -28.30
CA ASP A 202 1.07 -35.42 -28.29
C ASP A 202 2.32 -35.03 -27.50
N THR A 203 2.48 -33.75 -27.13
CA THR A 203 3.67 -33.25 -26.44
C THR A 203 3.51 -33.29 -24.91
N GLN A 204 3.78 -34.43 -24.28
CA GLN A 204 3.81 -34.51 -22.82
C GLN A 204 5.08 -33.88 -22.23
N PRO A 205 5.02 -33.17 -21.08
CA PRO A 205 3.86 -32.90 -20.21
C PRO A 205 3.03 -31.64 -20.60
N VAL A 206 3.40 -30.97 -21.69
CA VAL A 206 2.86 -29.65 -22.08
C VAL A 206 1.39 -29.71 -22.50
N GLY A 207 1.02 -30.67 -23.36
CA GLY A 207 -0.34 -30.82 -23.87
C GLY A 207 -1.38 -30.93 -22.75
N VAL A 208 -1.12 -31.79 -21.77
CA VAL A 208 -1.99 -32.03 -20.61
C VAL A 208 -2.21 -30.77 -19.76
N LEU A 209 -1.16 -29.94 -19.59
CA LEU A 209 -1.26 -28.69 -18.83
C LEU A 209 -1.99 -27.60 -19.62
N VAL A 210 -1.79 -27.55 -20.95
CA VAL A 210 -2.47 -26.61 -21.85
C VAL A 210 -3.96 -26.98 -21.97
N ASP A 211 -4.32 -28.27 -21.93
CA ASP A 211 -5.71 -28.71 -21.92
C ASP A 211 -6.51 -28.16 -20.73
N CYS A 212 -5.85 -28.00 -19.58
CA CYS A 212 -6.44 -27.40 -18.38
C CYS A 212 -6.71 -25.89 -18.51
N CYS A 213 -6.13 -25.21 -19.51
CA CYS A 213 -6.30 -23.78 -19.72
C CYS A 213 -7.67 -23.46 -20.33
N LYS A 214 -8.29 -22.37 -19.86
CA LYS A 214 -9.60 -21.92 -20.33
C LYS A 214 -9.50 -20.89 -21.46
N THR A 215 -8.49 -20.02 -21.41
CA THR A 215 -8.29 -18.93 -22.36
C THR A 215 -7.01 -19.10 -23.12
N LEU A 216 -6.97 -18.53 -24.32
CA LEU A 216 -5.83 -18.63 -25.22
C LEU A 216 -4.62 -17.84 -24.68
N ASP A 217 -4.86 -16.69 -24.05
CA ASP A 217 -3.86 -15.94 -23.32
C ASP A 217 -3.19 -16.79 -22.22
N GLN A 218 -4.00 -17.56 -21.47
CA GLN A 218 -3.49 -18.43 -20.42
C GLN A 218 -2.61 -19.56 -21.00
N ALA A 219 -3.05 -20.18 -22.09
CA ALA A 219 -2.28 -21.22 -22.78
C ALA A 219 -0.93 -20.68 -23.30
N LYS A 220 -0.93 -19.52 -23.97
CA LYS A 220 0.31 -18.83 -24.43
C LYS A 220 1.24 -18.49 -23.25
N ALA A 221 0.68 -18.08 -22.11
CA ALA A 221 1.48 -17.79 -20.92
C ALA A 221 2.12 -19.05 -20.31
N VAL A 222 1.37 -20.14 -20.17
CA VAL A 222 1.89 -21.42 -19.67
C VAL A 222 2.99 -21.95 -20.59
N LEU A 223 2.80 -21.86 -21.92
CA LEU A 223 3.83 -22.23 -22.89
C LEU A 223 5.12 -21.42 -22.70
N LYS A 224 5.02 -20.10 -22.53
CA LYS A 224 6.19 -19.24 -22.28
C LYS A 224 6.90 -19.56 -20.96
N PHE A 225 6.16 -19.92 -19.91
CA PHE A 225 6.78 -20.39 -18.67
C PHE A 225 7.53 -21.71 -18.88
N ILE A 226 6.93 -22.65 -19.60
CA ILE A 226 7.56 -23.95 -19.90
C ILE A 226 8.79 -23.79 -20.80
N GLU A 227 8.75 -22.92 -21.80
CA GLU A 227 9.94 -22.57 -22.60
C GLU A 227 11.08 -22.07 -21.71
N GLY A 228 10.78 -21.18 -20.75
CA GLY A 228 11.77 -20.70 -19.77
C GLY A 228 12.32 -21.78 -18.84
N ILE A 229 11.51 -22.78 -18.48
CA ILE A 229 11.92 -23.96 -17.70
C ILE A 229 12.85 -24.86 -18.52
N SER A 230 12.52 -25.06 -19.80
CA SER A 230 13.23 -25.92 -20.74
C SER A 230 14.61 -25.36 -21.13
N GLU A 231 14.74 -24.03 -21.23
CA GLU A 231 16.01 -23.36 -21.57
C GLU A 231 17.12 -23.63 -20.52
N LYS A 232 16.76 -24.01 -19.28
CA LYS A 232 17.67 -24.25 -18.14
C LYS A 232 18.67 -23.12 -17.90
N THR A 233 18.34 -21.89 -18.31
CA THR A 233 19.17 -20.71 -18.08
C THR A 233 18.98 -20.25 -16.63
N LEU A 234 20.04 -20.33 -15.83
CA LEU A 234 20.02 -19.96 -14.40
C LEU A 234 19.72 -18.47 -14.15
N ARG A 235 19.68 -17.60 -15.17
CA ARG A 235 19.46 -16.16 -14.99
C ARG A 235 18.37 -15.62 -15.92
N SER A 236 17.28 -16.36 -16.09
CA SER A 236 16.10 -15.89 -16.83
C SER A 236 15.01 -15.38 -15.89
N THR A 237 14.19 -14.44 -16.36
CA THR A 237 13.01 -13.94 -15.65
C THR A 237 11.83 -13.85 -16.56
N VAL A 238 10.76 -14.53 -16.17
CA VAL A 238 9.48 -14.45 -16.86
C VAL A 238 8.56 -13.58 -16.02
N ALA A 239 8.21 -12.42 -16.56
CA ALA A 239 7.33 -11.46 -15.94
C ALA A 239 5.93 -11.53 -16.53
N LEU A 240 4.99 -12.06 -15.76
CA LEU A 240 3.57 -12.11 -16.08
C LEU A 240 2.86 -10.88 -15.51
N THR A 241 2.20 -10.15 -16.39
CA THR A 241 1.44 -8.96 -16.04
C THR A 241 -0.02 -9.14 -16.40
N ALA A 242 -0.93 -8.87 -15.47
CA ALA A 242 -2.35 -8.92 -15.79
C ALA A 242 -3.19 -8.03 -14.88
N ALA A 243 -4.40 -7.75 -15.32
CA ALA A 243 -5.44 -7.26 -14.44
C ALA A 243 -5.86 -8.34 -13.43
N ARG A 244 -6.61 -7.94 -12.41
CA ARG A 244 -7.21 -8.89 -11.45
C ARG A 244 -8.28 -9.75 -12.15
N GLY A 245 -8.46 -10.99 -11.68
CA GLY A 245 -9.47 -11.90 -12.24
C GLY A 245 -9.15 -12.53 -13.60
N ARG A 246 -7.93 -12.34 -14.14
CA ARG A 246 -7.48 -12.90 -15.43
C ARG A 246 -6.76 -14.27 -15.33
N GLY A 247 -6.68 -14.86 -14.14
CA GLY A 247 -6.12 -16.21 -13.95
C GLY A 247 -4.61 -16.30 -13.72
N LYS A 248 -3.94 -15.24 -13.23
CA LYS A 248 -2.48 -15.24 -12.96
C LYS A 248 -2.02 -16.39 -12.06
N SER A 249 -2.60 -16.54 -10.87
CA SER A 249 -2.22 -17.59 -9.92
C SER A 249 -2.53 -18.99 -10.46
N ALA A 250 -3.54 -19.13 -11.34
CA ALA A 250 -3.84 -20.37 -12.03
C ALA A 250 -2.76 -20.74 -13.06
N ALA A 251 -2.34 -19.78 -13.89
CA ALA A 251 -1.24 -19.97 -14.85
C ALA A 251 0.09 -20.30 -14.14
N LEU A 252 0.39 -19.62 -13.03
CA LEU A 252 1.56 -19.92 -12.21
C LEU A 252 1.50 -21.30 -11.56
N GLY A 253 0.34 -21.71 -11.04
CA GLY A 253 0.15 -23.04 -10.44
C GLY A 253 0.38 -24.16 -11.46
N LEU A 254 -0.18 -24.02 -12.68
CA LEU A 254 0.06 -24.97 -13.78
C LEU A 254 1.53 -24.99 -14.21
N ALA A 255 2.20 -23.82 -14.26
CA ALA A 255 3.62 -23.72 -14.57
C ALA A 255 4.51 -24.41 -13.52
N ILE A 256 4.17 -24.32 -12.23
CA ILE A 256 4.88 -25.02 -11.14
C ILE A 256 4.71 -26.54 -11.28
N ALA A 257 3.51 -27.02 -11.57
CA ALA A 257 3.28 -28.45 -11.84
C ALA A 257 4.14 -28.94 -13.03
N GLY A 258 4.23 -28.13 -14.09
CA GLY A 258 5.15 -28.38 -15.20
C GLY A 258 6.62 -28.40 -14.77
N ALA A 259 7.07 -27.45 -13.95
CA ALA A 259 8.45 -27.41 -13.45
C ALA A 259 8.83 -28.66 -12.64
N VAL A 260 7.90 -29.18 -11.84
CA VAL A 260 8.06 -30.46 -11.13
C VAL A 260 8.22 -31.61 -12.14
N ALA A 261 7.39 -31.67 -13.17
CA ALA A 261 7.50 -32.69 -14.22
C ALA A 261 8.81 -32.60 -15.04
N PHE A 262 9.39 -31.40 -15.20
CA PHE A 262 10.70 -31.21 -15.84
C PHE A 262 11.90 -31.47 -14.92
N GLY A 263 11.67 -31.85 -13.65
CA GLY A 263 12.70 -32.34 -12.73
C GLY A 263 13.32 -31.30 -11.79
N TYR A 264 12.72 -30.10 -11.63
CA TYR A 264 13.23 -29.09 -10.68
C TYR A 264 13.03 -29.56 -9.23
N SER A 265 14.08 -29.49 -8.41
CA SER A 265 14.09 -30.07 -7.06
C SER A 265 13.57 -29.12 -5.99
N ASN A 266 14.05 -27.88 -5.99
CA ASN A 266 13.72 -26.88 -4.95
C ASN A 266 13.00 -25.68 -5.58
N ILE A 267 11.68 -25.67 -5.43
CA ILE A 267 10.81 -24.58 -5.90
C ILE A 267 10.35 -23.78 -4.68
N PHE A 268 10.65 -22.48 -4.67
CA PHE A 268 10.17 -21.59 -3.63
C PHE A 268 9.08 -20.68 -4.15
N VAL A 269 8.00 -20.57 -3.38
CA VAL A 269 6.89 -19.66 -3.65
C VAL A 269 6.90 -18.55 -2.62
N THR A 270 6.80 -17.32 -3.08
CA THR A 270 6.81 -16.11 -2.24
C THR A 270 5.57 -15.27 -2.54
N SER A 271 4.92 -14.82 -1.48
CA SER A 271 3.77 -13.92 -1.50
C SER A 271 3.78 -13.07 -0.21
N PRO A 272 3.14 -11.89 -0.21
CA PRO A 272 3.05 -11.04 0.98
C PRO A 272 2.29 -11.71 2.14
N SER A 273 1.35 -12.61 1.83
CA SER A 273 0.62 -13.40 2.82
C SER A 273 0.34 -14.80 2.28
N PRO A 274 0.38 -15.85 3.13
CA PRO A 274 0.18 -17.23 2.69
C PRO A 274 -1.27 -17.51 2.25
N ASP A 275 -2.25 -16.76 2.76
CA ASP A 275 -3.67 -16.91 2.39
C ASP A 275 -3.92 -16.70 0.89
N ASN A 276 -3.15 -15.80 0.26
CA ASN A 276 -3.25 -15.53 -1.18
C ASN A 276 -2.84 -16.72 -2.05
N LEU A 277 -2.06 -17.67 -1.50
CA LEU A 277 -1.53 -18.81 -2.25
C LEU A 277 -2.49 -20.00 -2.32
N HIS A 278 -3.66 -19.93 -1.67
CA HIS A 278 -4.64 -21.02 -1.71
C HIS A 278 -5.02 -21.38 -3.16
N THR A 279 -5.30 -20.38 -3.99
CA THR A 279 -5.64 -20.60 -5.40
C THR A 279 -4.46 -21.14 -6.20
N LEU A 280 -3.25 -20.63 -5.95
CA LEU A 280 -2.04 -21.13 -6.61
C LEU A 280 -1.84 -22.62 -6.34
N PHE A 281 -1.90 -23.05 -5.07
CA PHE A 281 -1.77 -24.46 -4.71
C PHE A 281 -2.92 -25.33 -5.23
N GLU A 282 -4.17 -24.83 -5.25
CA GLU A 282 -5.29 -25.54 -5.87
C GLU A 282 -5.01 -25.87 -7.35
N PHE A 283 -4.40 -24.95 -8.09
CA PHE A 283 -4.03 -25.19 -9.50
C PHE A 283 -2.76 -26.03 -9.66
N VAL A 284 -1.85 -26.04 -8.68
CA VAL A 284 -0.76 -27.03 -8.63
C VAL A 284 -1.35 -28.44 -8.52
N PHE A 285 -2.32 -28.64 -7.62
CA PHE A 285 -2.98 -29.94 -7.44
C PHE A 285 -3.79 -30.35 -8.66
N LYS A 286 -4.52 -29.44 -9.31
CA LYS A 286 -5.17 -29.74 -10.61
C LYS A 286 -4.17 -30.14 -11.70
N GLY A 287 -3.00 -29.50 -11.73
CA GLY A 287 -1.92 -29.89 -12.63
C GLY A 287 -1.36 -31.27 -12.31
N PHE A 288 -1.21 -31.60 -11.03
CA PHE A 288 -0.83 -32.94 -10.55
C PHE A 288 -1.87 -34.00 -10.91
N ASP A 289 -3.16 -33.73 -10.72
CA ASP A 289 -4.24 -34.63 -11.11
C ASP A 289 -4.22 -34.90 -12.62
N ALA A 290 -4.01 -33.87 -13.43
CA ALA A 290 -3.90 -33.99 -14.88
C ALA A 290 -2.67 -34.82 -15.30
N LEU A 291 -1.53 -34.63 -14.62
CA LEU A 291 -0.30 -35.41 -14.78
C LEU A 291 -0.33 -36.78 -14.06
N GLN A 292 -1.49 -37.17 -13.52
CA GLN A 292 -1.74 -38.45 -12.84
C GLN A 292 -0.87 -38.70 -11.59
N TYR A 293 -0.52 -37.64 -10.85
CA TYR A 293 0.11 -37.75 -9.53
C TYR A 293 -0.96 -38.00 -8.47
N GLN A 294 -0.72 -38.95 -7.56
CA GLN A 294 -1.67 -39.31 -6.50
C GLN A 294 -1.27 -38.76 -5.14
N GLU A 295 -2.24 -38.17 -4.41
CA GLU A 295 -2.03 -37.70 -3.04
C GLU A 295 -1.68 -38.87 -2.11
N HIS A 296 -0.76 -38.63 -1.17
CA HIS A 296 -0.19 -39.60 -0.21
C HIS A 296 0.68 -40.72 -0.78
N LEU A 297 0.68 -40.94 -2.11
CA LEU A 297 1.58 -41.86 -2.78
C LEU A 297 2.75 -41.11 -3.40
N ASP A 298 2.45 -40.17 -4.30
CA ASP A 298 3.47 -39.40 -5.02
C ASP A 298 3.80 -38.09 -4.32
N TYR A 299 2.88 -37.51 -3.55
CA TYR A 299 3.11 -36.26 -2.83
C TYR A 299 2.38 -36.16 -1.49
N GLU A 300 2.92 -35.35 -0.58
CA GLU A 300 2.38 -35.07 0.76
C GLU A 300 2.26 -33.56 0.99
N ILE A 301 1.12 -33.14 1.54
CA ILE A 301 0.80 -31.73 1.84
C ILE A 301 1.03 -31.44 3.33
N VAL A 302 1.87 -30.45 3.63
CA VAL A 302 2.13 -29.96 4.99
C VAL A 302 1.46 -28.60 5.19
N GLN A 303 0.48 -28.56 6.09
CA GLN A 303 -0.26 -27.36 6.47
C GLN A 303 0.34 -26.67 7.69
N SER A 304 0.11 -25.35 7.79
CA SER A 304 0.48 -24.54 8.95
C SER A 304 -0.29 -24.93 10.22
N LEU A 305 0.43 -24.97 11.35
CA LEU A 305 -0.16 -25.08 12.68
C LEU A 305 -0.56 -23.72 13.29
N ASN A 306 -0.10 -22.62 12.70
CA ASN A 306 -0.36 -21.28 13.24
C ASN A 306 -1.81 -20.86 12.94
N PRO A 307 -2.59 -20.41 13.96
CA PRO A 307 -3.96 -19.92 13.77
C PRO A 307 -4.07 -18.74 12.80
N GLU A 308 -3.06 -17.85 12.78
CA GLU A 308 -3.02 -16.68 11.90
C GLU A 308 -2.96 -17.04 10.40
N PHE A 309 -2.48 -18.23 10.07
CA PHE A 309 -2.30 -18.68 8.69
C PHE A 309 -3.40 -19.64 8.23
N ASN A 310 -4.54 -19.75 8.94
CA ASN A 310 -5.74 -20.48 8.50
C ASN A 310 -5.49 -21.87 7.85
N LYS A 311 -4.54 -22.67 8.37
CA LYS A 311 -4.12 -23.96 7.79
C LYS A 311 -3.62 -23.87 6.33
N ALA A 312 -3.01 -22.76 5.95
CA ALA A 312 -2.39 -22.59 4.66
C ALA A 312 -1.32 -23.66 4.41
N VAL A 313 -1.20 -24.08 3.15
CA VAL A 313 -0.17 -25.02 2.70
C VAL A 313 1.18 -24.32 2.76
N ILE A 314 2.10 -24.85 3.58
CA ILE A 314 3.45 -24.30 3.71
C ILE A 314 4.42 -25.05 2.81
N ARG A 315 4.27 -26.38 2.72
CA ARG A 315 5.20 -27.23 1.98
C ARG A 315 4.46 -28.39 1.32
N VAL A 316 4.85 -28.72 0.10
CA VAL A 316 4.46 -29.94 -0.60
C VAL A 316 5.73 -30.73 -0.91
N ASN A 317 5.79 -31.97 -0.45
CA ASN A 317 6.88 -32.88 -0.76
C ASN A 317 6.42 -33.83 -1.86
N VAL A 318 7.21 -34.00 -2.92
CA VAL A 318 6.94 -34.92 -4.03
C VAL A 318 8.05 -35.98 -4.09
N PHE A 319 7.67 -37.24 -4.30
CA PHE A 319 8.54 -38.42 -4.15
C PHE A 319 8.60 -39.32 -5.39
N ARG A 320 7.91 -39.00 -6.49
CA ARG A 320 7.69 -39.90 -7.63
C ARG A 320 8.98 -40.39 -8.31
N GLU A 321 9.86 -39.48 -8.73
CA GLU A 321 11.15 -39.84 -9.37
C GLU A 321 12.32 -39.58 -8.42
N HIS A 322 12.42 -38.35 -7.93
CA HIS A 322 13.36 -37.88 -6.91
C HIS A 322 12.63 -37.00 -5.91
N ARG A 323 13.32 -36.64 -4.82
CA ARG A 323 12.73 -35.77 -3.80
C ARG A 323 12.68 -34.34 -4.30
N GLN A 324 11.48 -33.85 -4.56
CA GLN A 324 11.22 -32.46 -4.92
C GLN A 324 10.40 -31.79 -3.82
N THR A 325 10.61 -30.49 -3.63
CA THR A 325 9.91 -29.72 -2.60
C THR A 325 9.42 -28.39 -3.17
N ILE A 326 8.14 -28.10 -2.91
CA ILE A 326 7.55 -26.78 -3.12
C ILE A 326 7.36 -26.18 -1.73
N GLN A 327 8.00 -25.05 -1.45
CA GLN A 327 7.93 -24.43 -0.13
C GLN A 327 7.59 -22.94 -0.21
N TYR A 328 6.68 -22.50 0.67
CA TYR A 328 6.44 -21.10 0.92
C TYR A 328 7.58 -20.46 1.73
N ILE A 329 8.04 -19.30 1.28
CA ILE A 329 9.00 -18.45 2.00
C ILE A 329 8.42 -17.03 2.12
N HIS A 330 8.60 -16.43 3.29
CA HIS A 330 8.27 -15.03 3.51
C HIS A 330 9.28 -14.12 2.78
N PRO A 331 8.86 -13.04 2.08
CA PRO A 331 9.74 -12.19 1.27
C PRO A 331 10.97 -11.60 2.00
N ALA A 332 10.90 -11.46 3.33
CA ALA A 332 12.01 -10.96 4.15
C ALA A 332 13.17 -11.97 4.28
N ASP A 333 12.91 -13.26 4.10
CA ASP A 333 13.87 -14.35 4.34
C ASP A 333 14.68 -14.71 3.08
N ALA A 334 15.21 -13.71 2.37
CA ALA A 334 15.91 -13.91 1.10
C ALA A 334 17.19 -14.80 1.22
N VAL A 335 17.78 -14.90 2.41
CA VAL A 335 18.99 -15.70 2.66
C VAL A 335 18.77 -17.20 2.38
N LYS A 336 17.55 -17.70 2.59
CA LYS A 336 17.21 -19.12 2.38
C LYS A 336 17.11 -19.49 0.89
N LEU A 337 17.06 -18.49 0.00
CA LEU A 337 16.90 -18.70 -1.45
C LEU A 337 18.21 -19.06 -2.16
N GLY A 338 19.35 -19.09 -1.46
CA GLY A 338 20.62 -19.49 -2.07
C GLY A 338 20.66 -20.91 -2.64
N GLN A 339 19.73 -21.78 -2.21
CA GLN A 339 19.57 -23.17 -2.69
C GLN A 339 18.41 -23.35 -3.68
N ALA A 340 17.77 -22.25 -4.09
CA ALA A 340 16.62 -22.27 -5.00
C ALA A 340 17.06 -22.52 -6.44
N GLU A 341 16.34 -23.39 -7.16
CA GLU A 341 16.46 -23.52 -8.62
C GLU A 341 15.42 -22.65 -9.33
N LEU A 342 14.21 -22.57 -8.77
CA LEU A 342 13.10 -21.76 -9.25
C LEU A 342 12.47 -20.99 -8.09
N VAL A 343 12.30 -19.68 -8.28
CA VAL A 343 11.55 -18.83 -7.35
C VAL A 343 10.35 -18.24 -8.06
N VAL A 344 9.16 -18.47 -7.50
CA VAL A 344 7.90 -17.92 -7.98
C VAL A 344 7.45 -16.83 -7.01
N ILE A 345 7.28 -15.62 -7.52
CA ILE A 345 6.81 -14.46 -6.76
C ILE A 345 5.40 -14.13 -7.25
N ASP A 346 4.39 -14.43 -6.44
CA ASP A 346 3.01 -14.00 -6.73
C ASP A 346 2.72 -12.64 -6.07
N GLU A 347 1.97 -11.80 -6.77
CA GLU A 347 1.70 -10.39 -6.42
C GLU A 347 2.95 -9.58 -6.05
N ALA A 348 3.95 -9.59 -6.93
CA ALA A 348 5.20 -8.83 -6.76
C ALA A 348 4.98 -7.32 -6.55
N ALA A 349 3.85 -6.78 -7.05
CA ALA A 349 3.40 -5.40 -6.84
C ALA A 349 3.25 -5.01 -5.36
N ALA A 350 2.87 -5.96 -4.51
CA ALA A 350 2.63 -5.72 -3.09
C ALA A 350 3.91 -5.81 -2.24
N ILE A 351 5.03 -6.26 -2.83
CA ILE A 351 6.30 -6.43 -2.13
C ILE A 351 7.20 -5.21 -2.37
N PRO A 352 7.84 -4.66 -1.32
CA PRO A 352 8.82 -3.60 -1.45
C PRO A 352 9.89 -3.87 -2.52
N LEU A 353 10.19 -2.88 -3.37
CA LEU A 353 11.20 -3.00 -4.42
C LEU A 353 12.58 -3.47 -3.92
N PRO A 354 13.10 -3.02 -2.76
CA PRO A 354 14.37 -3.54 -2.23
C PRO A 354 14.32 -5.04 -1.93
N LEU A 355 13.19 -5.52 -1.39
CA LEU A 355 12.98 -6.94 -1.13
C LEU A 355 12.88 -7.72 -2.45
N VAL A 356 12.09 -7.25 -3.43
CA VAL A 356 12.03 -7.88 -4.76
C VAL A 356 13.42 -7.98 -5.39
N LYS A 357 14.25 -6.94 -5.29
CA LYS A 357 15.64 -6.98 -5.77
C LYS A 357 16.49 -8.03 -5.06
N SER A 358 16.30 -8.22 -3.74
CA SER A 358 16.99 -9.27 -3.00
C SER A 358 16.51 -10.69 -3.36
N LEU A 359 15.26 -10.83 -3.82
CA LEU A 359 14.69 -12.08 -4.34
C LEU A 359 15.13 -12.38 -5.78
N LEU A 360 15.71 -11.42 -6.51
CA LEU A 360 16.21 -11.60 -7.87
C LEU A 360 17.65 -12.14 -7.85
N GLY A 361 17.82 -13.40 -7.42
CA GLY A 361 19.10 -14.11 -7.37
C GLY A 361 19.56 -14.72 -8.71
N PRO A 362 20.65 -15.54 -8.68
CA PRO A 362 21.19 -16.26 -9.84
C PRO A 362 20.45 -17.59 -10.09
N TYR A 363 19.12 -17.52 -10.18
CA TYR A 363 18.22 -18.64 -10.48
C TYR A 363 17.07 -18.16 -11.38
N LEU A 364 16.29 -19.11 -11.91
CA LEU A 364 15.09 -18.82 -12.69
C LEU A 364 14.04 -18.16 -11.79
N VAL A 365 13.48 -17.02 -12.22
CA VAL A 365 12.45 -16.32 -11.45
C VAL A 365 11.19 -16.12 -12.28
N PHE A 366 10.06 -16.57 -11.76
CA PHE A 366 8.75 -16.21 -12.24
C PHE A 366 8.17 -15.13 -11.37
N MET A 367 7.71 -14.05 -11.98
CA MET A 367 7.08 -12.95 -11.26
C MET A 367 5.71 -12.68 -11.86
N ALA A 368 4.68 -12.68 -11.03
CA ALA A 368 3.35 -12.21 -11.40
C ALA A 368 3.07 -10.87 -10.73
N SER A 369 2.54 -9.93 -11.51
CA SER A 369 2.19 -8.59 -11.05
C SER A 369 0.78 -8.23 -11.49
N THR A 370 -0.05 -7.73 -10.57
CA THR A 370 -1.26 -6.96 -10.93
C THR A 370 -0.84 -5.65 -11.61
N ILE A 371 -1.60 -5.15 -12.59
CA ILE A 371 -1.42 -3.79 -13.14
C ILE A 371 -2.69 -2.96 -12.98
N ASN A 372 -3.84 -3.51 -13.40
CA ASN A 372 -5.16 -2.86 -13.31
C ASN A 372 -5.98 -3.56 -12.22
N GLY A 373 -6.35 -2.82 -11.18
CA GLY A 373 -7.17 -3.31 -10.07
C GLY A 373 -7.13 -2.37 -8.87
N TYR A 374 -7.98 -2.64 -7.88
CA TYR A 374 -8.10 -1.82 -6.67
C TYR A 374 -6.84 -1.84 -5.77
N GLU A 375 -5.88 -2.73 -6.01
CA GLU A 375 -4.57 -2.77 -5.33
C GLU A 375 -3.54 -2.03 -6.19
N GLY A 376 -3.82 -0.77 -6.56
CA GLY A 376 -3.16 0.10 -7.55
C GLY A 376 -1.65 0.39 -7.38
N THR A 377 -0.93 -0.50 -6.73
CA THR A 377 0.54 -0.62 -6.63
C THR A 377 1.21 -1.13 -7.91
N GLY A 378 0.43 -1.81 -8.76
CA GLY A 378 0.93 -2.64 -9.85
C GLY A 378 1.73 -1.93 -10.93
N ARG A 379 1.27 -0.77 -11.38
CA ARG A 379 1.72 -0.19 -12.65
C ARG A 379 3.00 0.63 -12.56
N SER A 380 3.15 1.48 -11.54
CA SER A 380 4.38 2.28 -11.39
C SER A 380 5.56 1.40 -11.00
N LEU A 381 5.32 0.35 -10.20
CA LEU A 381 6.33 -0.66 -9.86
C LEU A 381 6.64 -1.56 -11.06
N SER A 382 5.64 -2.09 -11.77
CA SER A 382 5.89 -2.92 -12.95
C SER A 382 6.65 -2.12 -14.00
N LEU A 383 6.26 -0.88 -14.30
CA LEU A 383 6.98 -0.04 -15.26
C LEU A 383 8.40 0.26 -14.80
N LYS A 384 8.64 0.68 -13.55
CA LYS A 384 10.00 0.98 -13.07
C LYS A 384 10.88 -0.27 -12.99
N LEU A 385 10.34 -1.39 -12.49
CA LEU A 385 11.07 -2.65 -12.34
C LEU A 385 11.36 -3.27 -13.71
N ILE A 386 10.35 -3.36 -14.58
CA ILE A 386 10.50 -3.86 -15.95
C ILE A 386 11.44 -2.94 -16.73
N GLN A 387 11.31 -1.62 -16.64
CA GLN A 387 12.23 -0.69 -17.30
C GLN A 387 13.66 -0.86 -16.77
N GLN A 388 13.84 -1.07 -15.45
CA GLN A 388 15.15 -1.34 -14.88
C GLN A 388 15.73 -2.68 -15.36
N LEU A 389 14.91 -3.73 -15.43
CA LEU A 389 15.31 -5.04 -15.96
C LEU A 389 15.61 -4.97 -17.46
N ARG A 390 14.81 -4.23 -18.24
CA ARG A 390 15.05 -3.93 -19.67
C ARG A 390 16.35 -3.15 -19.87
N GLN A 391 16.67 -2.18 -19.01
CA GLN A 391 17.94 -1.45 -19.08
C GLN A 391 19.12 -2.38 -18.79
N GLN A 392 18.99 -3.27 -17.80
CA GLN A 392 20.02 -4.27 -17.49
C GLN A 392 20.21 -5.28 -18.64
N SER A 393 19.13 -5.69 -19.30
CA SER A 393 19.22 -6.56 -20.48
C SER A 393 19.80 -5.81 -21.70
N ALA A 394 19.40 -4.55 -21.93
CA ALA A 394 19.83 -3.74 -23.07
C ALA A 394 21.28 -3.27 -23.00
N GLN A 395 21.77 -2.85 -21.82
CA GLN A 395 23.19 -2.47 -21.62
C GLN A 395 24.16 -3.60 -21.97
N SER A 396 23.67 -4.84 -21.94
CA SER A 396 24.47 -6.04 -22.13
C SER A 396 24.54 -6.51 -23.59
N GLN A 397 23.54 -6.16 -24.43
CA GLN A 397 23.60 -6.42 -25.88
C GLN A 397 24.57 -5.50 -26.62
N VAL A 398 24.83 -4.30 -26.08
CA VAL A 398 25.77 -3.33 -26.68
C VAL A 398 27.23 -3.73 -26.41
N SER A 399 27.51 -4.43 -25.31
CA SER A 399 28.87 -4.89 -24.96
C SER A 399 29.34 -6.17 -25.66
N THR A 400 28.49 -6.81 -26.47
CA THR A 400 28.85 -8.01 -27.24
C THR A 400 29.24 -7.66 -28.67
N THR A 401 30.43 -7.11 -28.87
CA THR A 401 31.13 -7.19 -30.16
C THR A 401 31.68 -8.61 -30.37
N ALA A 402 31.75 -9.04 -31.63
CA ALA A 402 31.86 -10.44 -32.06
C ALA A 402 33.11 -11.23 -31.61
N GLU A 403 34.11 -10.59 -30.98
CA GLU A 403 35.41 -11.19 -30.69
C GLU A 403 35.51 -11.92 -29.33
N ASN A 404 34.61 -11.66 -28.37
CA ASN A 404 34.74 -12.18 -26.99
C ASN A 404 33.94 -13.47 -26.68
N LYS A 405 33.57 -14.26 -27.69
CA LYS A 405 32.70 -15.45 -27.54
C LYS A 405 33.37 -16.68 -26.90
N THR A 406 34.69 -16.68 -26.72
CA THR A 406 35.48 -17.90 -26.43
C THR A 406 35.91 -18.09 -24.97
N THR A 407 35.78 -17.10 -24.09
CA THR A 407 36.19 -17.24 -22.68
C THR A 407 35.02 -17.64 -21.77
N THR A 408 35.16 -18.79 -21.11
CA THR A 408 34.17 -19.42 -20.21
C THR A 408 33.78 -18.54 -19.02
N THR A 409 34.65 -17.62 -18.61
CA THR A 409 34.43 -16.64 -17.53
C THR A 409 33.44 -15.53 -17.90
N ALA A 410 33.27 -15.21 -19.20
CA ALA A 410 32.30 -14.20 -19.65
C ALA A 410 30.85 -14.73 -19.70
N ARG A 411 30.64 -16.06 -19.79
CA ARG A 411 29.30 -16.67 -19.74
C ARG A 411 28.64 -16.55 -18.36
N LEU A 412 29.42 -16.51 -17.28
CA LEU A 412 28.93 -16.25 -15.92
C LEU A 412 28.53 -14.79 -15.71
N ALA A 413 29.03 -13.87 -16.54
CA ALA A 413 28.61 -12.48 -16.60
C ALA A 413 27.42 -12.28 -17.58
N SER A 414 26.71 -13.34 -17.97
CA SER A 414 25.53 -13.18 -18.83
C SER A 414 24.46 -12.37 -18.10
N ALA A 415 23.97 -11.36 -18.80
CA ALA A 415 22.89 -10.52 -18.31
C ALA A 415 21.59 -11.31 -18.22
N ARG A 416 20.74 -10.88 -17.29
CA ARG A 416 19.45 -11.51 -17.03
C ARG A 416 18.54 -11.34 -18.25
N THR A 417 18.06 -12.44 -18.83
CA THR A 417 17.07 -12.39 -19.92
C THR A 417 15.68 -12.12 -19.32
N LEU A 418 14.91 -11.28 -19.99
CA LEU A 418 13.56 -10.90 -19.55
C LEU A 418 12.55 -11.32 -20.63
N HIS A 419 11.59 -12.16 -20.25
CA HIS A 419 10.44 -12.50 -21.06
C HIS A 419 9.20 -11.88 -20.44
N GLU A 420 8.50 -11.03 -21.18
CA GLU A 420 7.28 -10.38 -20.71
C GLU A 420 6.05 -11.04 -21.32
N VAL A 421 5.06 -11.33 -20.48
CA VAL A 421 3.78 -11.90 -20.90
C VAL A 421 2.66 -11.08 -20.27
N SER A 422 1.61 -10.80 -21.03
CA SER A 422 0.42 -10.11 -20.53
C SER A 422 -0.83 -10.96 -20.68
N LEU A 423 -1.68 -11.04 -19.66
CA LEU A 423 -3.03 -11.62 -19.77
C LEU A 423 -4.08 -10.51 -19.81
N GLN A 424 -4.90 -10.50 -20.85
CA GLN A 424 -5.99 -9.53 -21.01
C GLN A 424 -7.36 -10.20 -20.84
N GLU A 425 -7.53 -11.44 -21.29
CA GLU A 425 -8.83 -12.12 -21.22
C GLU A 425 -9.21 -12.56 -19.79
N SER A 426 -10.46 -12.35 -19.39
CA SER A 426 -11.00 -12.72 -18.08
C SER A 426 -11.43 -14.17 -18.05
N ILE A 427 -11.13 -14.86 -16.94
CA ILE A 427 -11.57 -16.25 -16.74
C ILE A 427 -12.96 -16.35 -16.08
N ARG A 428 -13.44 -15.24 -15.47
CA ARG A 428 -14.70 -15.21 -14.69
C ARG A 428 -15.91 -14.83 -15.53
N TYR A 429 -15.73 -13.89 -16.45
CA TYR A 429 -16.78 -13.32 -17.28
C TYR A 429 -16.23 -13.08 -18.70
N ALA A 430 -17.15 -12.87 -19.64
CA ALA A 430 -16.82 -12.66 -21.05
C ALA A 430 -16.02 -11.35 -21.27
N PRO A 431 -15.17 -11.28 -22.30
CA PRO A 431 -14.46 -10.05 -22.64
C PRO A 431 -15.44 -8.93 -22.99
N GLY A 432 -15.17 -7.72 -22.50
CA GLY A 432 -15.99 -6.54 -22.78
C GLY A 432 -17.29 -6.45 -21.97
N ASP A 433 -17.34 -7.04 -20.77
CA ASP A 433 -18.53 -6.90 -19.93
C ASP A 433 -18.80 -5.43 -19.56
N ALA A 434 -20.05 -5.01 -19.73
CA ALA A 434 -20.48 -3.63 -19.52
C ALA A 434 -20.39 -3.21 -18.05
N VAL A 435 -20.61 -4.14 -17.11
CA VAL A 435 -20.49 -3.85 -15.67
C VAL A 435 -19.02 -3.67 -15.27
N GLU A 436 -18.12 -4.49 -15.81
CA GLU A 436 -16.67 -4.30 -15.60
C GLU A 436 -16.22 -2.95 -16.19
N LYS A 437 -16.64 -2.64 -17.42
CA LYS A 437 -16.30 -1.37 -18.06
C LYS A 437 -16.81 -0.18 -17.24
N TRP A 438 -18.07 -0.22 -16.81
CA TRP A 438 -18.65 0.80 -15.94
C TRP A 438 -17.85 0.94 -14.63
N LEU A 439 -17.46 -0.17 -14.00
CA LEU A 439 -16.65 -0.17 -12.79
C LEU A 439 -15.28 0.49 -13.01
N ASN A 440 -14.61 0.15 -14.11
CA ASN A 440 -13.31 0.71 -14.47
C ASN A 440 -13.40 2.21 -14.79
N ASP A 441 -14.46 2.64 -15.47
CA ASP A 441 -14.73 4.04 -15.79
C ASP A 441 -15.01 4.85 -14.50
N LEU A 442 -15.91 4.35 -13.65
CA LEU A 442 -16.28 4.97 -12.37
C LEU A 442 -15.07 5.12 -11.44
N LEU A 443 -14.27 4.07 -11.30
CA LEU A 443 -13.09 4.06 -10.43
C LEU A 443 -11.82 4.60 -11.10
N CYS A 444 -11.90 4.95 -12.39
CA CYS A 444 -10.79 5.42 -13.22
C CYS A 444 -9.57 4.49 -13.18
N LEU A 445 -9.81 3.17 -13.21
CA LEU A 445 -8.74 2.14 -13.15
C LEU A 445 -7.99 2.01 -14.48
N ASP A 446 -8.62 2.43 -15.59
CA ASP A 446 -8.05 2.39 -16.93
C ASP A 446 -7.07 3.54 -17.17
N CYS A 447 -5.90 3.45 -16.54
CA CYS A 447 -4.86 4.47 -16.66
C CYS A 447 -4.05 4.37 -17.98
N LEU A 448 -4.50 3.59 -18.97
CA LEU A 448 -3.74 3.27 -20.20
C LEU A 448 -3.48 4.50 -21.09
N ASN A 449 -4.30 5.54 -20.96
CA ASN A 449 -4.22 6.77 -21.75
C ASN A 449 -3.29 7.82 -21.13
N ILE A 450 -2.03 7.46 -20.88
CA ILE A 450 -0.99 8.49 -20.77
C ILE A 450 -0.52 8.76 -22.19
N THR A 451 -1.11 9.76 -22.83
CA THR A 451 -0.70 10.22 -24.16
C THR A 451 0.75 10.69 -24.08
N ARG A 452 1.65 9.97 -24.76
CA ARG A 452 3.03 10.45 -24.93
C ARG A 452 2.95 11.71 -25.77
N ILE A 453 3.36 12.85 -25.21
CA ILE A 453 3.40 14.10 -25.96
C ILE A 453 4.54 13.99 -26.97
N VAL A 454 4.19 13.87 -28.25
CA VAL A 454 5.13 13.81 -29.38
C VAL A 454 5.62 15.21 -29.76
N SER A 455 4.87 16.26 -29.41
CA SER A 455 5.28 17.66 -29.56
C SER A 455 6.10 18.13 -28.35
N GLY A 456 7.29 18.67 -28.58
CA GLY A 456 8.20 19.12 -27.51
C GLY A 456 7.52 19.91 -26.39
N CYS A 457 7.92 19.64 -25.15
CA CYS A 457 7.33 20.26 -23.96
C CYS A 457 7.75 21.72 -23.82
N PRO A 458 6.86 22.61 -23.35
CA PRO A 458 7.22 23.99 -23.04
C PRO A 458 8.16 24.05 -21.83
N LEU A 459 8.97 25.12 -21.78
CA LEU A 459 9.84 25.40 -20.64
C LEU A 459 9.01 25.49 -19.34
N PRO A 460 9.50 24.96 -18.20
CA PRO A 460 8.76 24.99 -16.93
C PRO A 460 8.31 26.39 -16.50
N GLU A 461 9.05 27.43 -16.87
CA GLU A 461 8.74 28.83 -16.51
C GLU A 461 7.44 29.33 -17.16
N ALA A 462 7.14 28.87 -18.38
CA ALA A 462 5.94 29.25 -19.13
C ALA A 462 4.67 28.50 -18.68
N CYS A 463 4.80 27.53 -17.77
CA CYS A 463 3.67 26.76 -17.27
C CYS A 463 3.04 27.48 -16.07
N GLU A 464 1.70 27.52 -16.07
CA GLU A 464 0.89 28.13 -15.01
C GLU A 464 0.18 27.04 -14.18
N LEU A 465 -0.07 27.35 -12.92
CA LEU A 465 -0.78 26.49 -11.99
C LEU A 465 -2.24 26.94 -11.92
N TYR A 466 -3.17 26.00 -12.04
CA TYR A 466 -4.61 26.24 -12.00
C TYR A 466 -5.22 25.54 -10.79
N TYR A 467 -6.22 26.15 -10.17
CA TYR A 467 -7.04 25.53 -9.15
C TYR A 467 -8.18 24.75 -9.80
N VAL A 468 -8.40 23.50 -9.39
CA VAL A 468 -9.46 22.65 -9.93
C VAL A 468 -10.68 22.70 -9.03
N ASN A 469 -11.81 23.11 -9.57
CA ASN A 469 -13.08 23.04 -8.84
C ASN A 469 -13.56 21.58 -8.79
N ARG A 470 -13.74 21.07 -7.57
CA ARG A 470 -14.11 19.67 -7.32
C ARG A 470 -15.57 19.38 -7.61
N ASP A 471 -16.47 20.34 -7.40
CA ASP A 471 -17.91 20.14 -7.67
C ASP A 471 -18.15 19.88 -9.16
N THR A 472 -17.42 20.57 -10.02
CA THR A 472 -17.52 20.48 -11.48
C THR A 472 -16.68 19.35 -12.05
N LEU A 473 -15.62 18.94 -11.34
CA LEU A 473 -14.85 17.75 -11.66
C LEU A 473 -15.68 16.47 -11.49
N PHE A 474 -16.49 16.40 -10.42
CA PHE A 474 -17.27 15.21 -10.06
C PHE A 474 -18.73 15.20 -10.56
N CYS A 475 -19.14 16.17 -11.37
CA CYS A 475 -20.51 16.27 -11.89
C CYS A 475 -20.88 15.23 -12.98
N TYR A 476 -19.99 14.28 -13.28
CA TYR A 476 -20.17 13.22 -14.29
C TYR A 476 -20.47 13.74 -15.72
N HIS A 477 -19.84 14.86 -16.11
CA HIS A 477 -19.86 15.35 -17.48
C HIS A 477 -18.74 14.68 -18.31
N LYS A 478 -18.98 14.43 -19.61
CA LYS A 478 -18.04 13.71 -20.49
C LYS A 478 -16.63 14.32 -20.52
N ALA A 479 -16.52 15.65 -20.57
CA ALA A 479 -15.22 16.32 -20.57
C ALA A 479 -14.53 16.26 -19.18
N SER A 480 -15.29 16.41 -18.10
CA SER A 480 -14.79 16.30 -16.72
C SER A 480 -14.31 14.88 -16.41
N GLU A 481 -15.01 13.85 -16.90
CA GLU A 481 -14.60 12.45 -16.76
C GLU A 481 -13.27 12.15 -17.46
N VAL A 482 -13.09 12.63 -18.69
CA VAL A 482 -11.80 12.48 -19.40
C VAL A 482 -10.67 13.20 -18.63
N PHE A 483 -10.95 14.39 -18.11
CA PHE A 483 -9.97 15.13 -17.30
C PHE A 483 -9.65 14.41 -15.97
N LEU A 484 -10.67 13.89 -15.27
CA LEU A 484 -10.52 13.11 -14.05
C LEU A 484 -9.75 11.81 -14.29
N GLN A 485 -10.01 11.12 -15.40
CA GLN A 485 -9.25 9.93 -15.81
C GLN A 485 -7.78 10.26 -16.04
N ARG A 486 -7.46 11.37 -16.72
CA ARG A 486 -6.06 11.84 -16.90
C ARG A 486 -5.38 12.15 -15.56
N LEU A 487 -6.10 12.85 -14.68
CA LEU A 487 -5.62 13.23 -13.35
C LEU A 487 -5.36 11.99 -12.48
N MET A 488 -6.27 11.02 -12.47
CA MET A 488 -6.11 9.77 -11.72
C MET A 488 -5.02 8.88 -12.33
N ALA A 489 -4.93 8.80 -13.66
CA ALA A 489 -3.85 8.08 -14.35
C ALA A 489 -2.47 8.61 -13.96
N LEU A 490 -2.34 9.94 -13.84
CA LEU A 490 -1.12 10.59 -13.41
C LEU A 490 -0.80 10.31 -11.92
N TYR A 491 -1.81 10.29 -11.04
CA TYR A 491 -1.62 9.85 -9.65
C TYR A 491 -1.16 8.40 -9.56
N VAL A 492 -1.74 7.48 -10.33
CA VAL A 492 -1.38 6.05 -10.33
C VAL A 492 0.01 5.83 -10.90
N ALA A 493 0.43 6.62 -11.88
CA ALA A 493 1.76 6.51 -12.47
C ALA A 493 2.89 7.01 -11.55
N SER A 494 2.63 8.05 -10.76
CA SER A 494 3.64 8.69 -9.91
C SER A 494 3.84 8.00 -8.56
N HIS A 495 2.76 7.50 -7.95
CA HIS A 495 2.78 6.93 -6.61
C HIS A 495 3.00 5.41 -6.60
N TYR A 496 3.64 4.91 -5.53
CA TYR A 496 3.91 3.48 -5.34
C TYR A 496 2.67 2.67 -4.95
N LYS A 497 1.69 3.30 -4.30
CA LYS A 497 0.44 2.66 -3.89
C LYS A 497 -0.69 3.66 -3.94
N ASN A 498 -1.69 3.35 -4.75
CA ASN A 498 -2.98 4.04 -4.73
C ASN A 498 -4.07 3.07 -4.35
N SER A 499 -5.07 3.58 -3.64
CA SER A 499 -6.30 2.88 -3.33
C SER A 499 -7.45 3.60 -4.05
N PRO A 500 -8.46 2.89 -4.57
CA PRO A 500 -9.67 3.53 -5.09
C PRO A 500 -10.39 4.39 -4.05
N ASN A 501 -10.19 4.12 -2.76
CA ASN A 501 -10.73 4.96 -1.69
C ASN A 501 -10.13 6.38 -1.70
N ASP A 502 -8.94 6.56 -2.30
CA ASP A 502 -8.32 7.88 -2.43
C ASP A 502 -9.17 8.81 -3.31
N LEU A 503 -9.91 8.25 -4.28
CA LEU A 503 -10.83 9.01 -5.13
C LEU A 503 -11.99 9.58 -4.31
N GLN A 504 -12.54 8.78 -3.39
CA GLN A 504 -13.57 9.21 -2.46
C GLN A 504 -13.05 10.24 -1.45
N MET A 505 -11.81 10.07 -0.98
CA MET A 505 -11.16 11.08 -0.13
C MET A 505 -10.99 12.41 -0.89
N LEU A 506 -10.57 12.35 -2.15
CA LEU A 506 -10.35 13.52 -3.01
C LEU A 506 -11.66 14.25 -3.36
N SER A 507 -12.79 13.53 -3.41
CA SER A 507 -14.12 14.10 -3.67
C SER A 507 -14.76 14.70 -2.43
N ASP A 508 -14.84 13.93 -1.34
CA ASP A 508 -15.76 14.23 -0.25
C ASP A 508 -15.10 15.10 0.84
N ALA A 509 -13.79 14.94 1.07
CA ALA A 509 -13.12 15.58 2.19
C ALA A 509 -12.93 17.10 1.93
N PRO A 510 -13.52 17.99 2.76
CA PRO A 510 -13.61 19.42 2.47
C PRO A 510 -12.23 20.10 2.44
N ALA A 511 -11.33 19.71 3.34
CA ALA A 511 -10.00 20.28 3.50
C ALA A 511 -9.04 20.02 2.32
N HIS A 512 -9.41 19.18 1.35
CA HIS A 512 -8.54 18.88 0.21
C HIS A 512 -8.66 19.90 -0.92
N HIS A 513 -7.53 20.31 -1.47
CA HIS A 513 -7.44 21.18 -2.63
C HIS A 513 -6.58 20.56 -3.72
N LEU A 514 -6.95 20.82 -4.97
CA LEU A 514 -6.30 20.26 -6.15
C LEU A 514 -5.78 21.38 -7.02
N PHE A 515 -4.50 21.29 -7.35
CA PHE A 515 -3.83 22.21 -8.26
C PHE A 515 -3.22 21.44 -9.42
N CYS A 516 -3.43 21.91 -10.64
CA CYS A 516 -2.92 21.29 -11.86
C CYS A 516 -1.99 22.27 -12.58
N LEU A 517 -0.78 21.81 -12.92
CA LEU A 517 0.16 22.54 -13.75
C LEU A 517 -0.13 22.21 -15.21
N LEU A 518 -0.47 23.23 -15.98
CA LEU A 518 -0.83 23.10 -17.39
C LEU A 518 0.17 23.86 -18.27
N PRO A 519 0.43 23.38 -19.50
CA PRO A 519 1.15 24.17 -20.49
C PRO A 519 0.32 25.41 -20.87
N PRO A 520 0.96 26.48 -21.39
CA PRO A 520 0.23 27.64 -21.87
C PRO A 520 -0.73 27.20 -22.98
N VAL A 521 -2.03 27.43 -22.77
CA VAL A 521 -3.07 27.04 -23.72
C VAL A 521 -3.15 28.11 -24.81
N PRO A 522 -2.85 27.80 -26.08
CA PRO A 522 -3.08 28.75 -27.16
C PRO A 522 -4.59 29.01 -27.27
N PRO A 523 -5.03 30.27 -27.41
CA PRO A 523 -6.46 30.64 -27.42
C PRO A 523 -7.24 30.04 -28.60
N THR A 524 -6.55 29.41 -29.56
CA THR A 524 -7.11 28.81 -30.77
C THR A 524 -7.47 27.32 -30.63
N GLN A 525 -7.06 26.63 -29.56
CA GLN A 525 -7.38 25.21 -29.36
C GLN A 525 -8.42 25.00 -28.25
N ASN A 526 -9.66 24.67 -28.63
CA ASN A 526 -10.70 24.15 -27.72
C ASN A 526 -10.47 22.67 -27.35
N ALA A 527 -9.21 22.28 -27.13
CA ALA A 527 -8.85 20.93 -26.70
C ALA A 527 -8.58 20.93 -25.19
N LEU A 528 -8.95 19.84 -24.51
CA LEU A 528 -8.65 19.66 -23.09
C LEU A 528 -7.13 19.68 -22.89
N PRO A 529 -6.59 20.61 -22.09
CA PRO A 529 -5.15 20.69 -21.86
C PRO A 529 -4.64 19.42 -21.19
N GLU A 530 -3.41 19.04 -21.53
CA GLU A 530 -2.73 17.95 -20.85
C GLU A 530 -2.21 18.38 -19.50
N VAL A 531 -2.33 17.47 -18.54
CA VAL A 531 -1.94 17.71 -17.15
C VAL A 531 -0.48 17.27 -16.97
N LEU A 532 0.43 18.22 -16.77
CA LEU A 532 1.87 17.93 -16.63
C LEU A 532 2.22 17.50 -15.21
N ALA A 533 1.66 18.21 -14.22
CA ALA A 533 1.81 17.90 -12.81
C ALA A 533 0.53 18.22 -12.03
N VAL A 534 0.28 17.46 -10.97
CA VAL A 534 -0.85 17.68 -10.05
C VAL A 534 -0.32 17.72 -8.63
N VAL A 535 -0.80 18.69 -7.86
CA VAL A 535 -0.51 18.84 -6.43
C VAL A 535 -1.80 18.76 -5.64
N GLN A 536 -1.84 17.84 -4.69
CA GLN A 536 -2.93 17.69 -3.72
C GLN A 536 -2.47 18.31 -2.38
N VAL A 537 -3.19 19.33 -1.93
CA VAL A 537 -3.00 19.96 -0.61
C VAL A 537 -4.17 19.57 0.29
N CYS A 538 -3.91 19.44 1.58
CA CYS A 538 -4.91 19.21 2.61
C CYS A 538 -4.65 20.23 3.71
N LEU A 539 -5.66 21.02 4.03
CA LEU A 539 -5.60 22.03 5.09
C LEU A 539 -5.74 21.30 6.44
N GLU A 540 -4.80 21.53 7.34
CA GLU A 540 -4.74 20.92 8.68
C GLU A 540 -4.40 22.01 9.70
N GLY A 541 -5.02 21.98 10.88
CA GLY A 541 -4.71 22.93 11.95
C GLY A 541 -5.92 23.49 12.67
N GLU A 542 -5.71 24.61 13.37
CA GLU A 542 -6.72 25.32 14.17
C GLU A 542 -7.39 24.42 15.22
N LEU A 543 -6.65 23.47 15.78
CA LEU A 543 -7.16 22.55 16.79
C LEU A 543 -7.37 23.28 18.11
N SER A 544 -8.46 22.95 18.81
CA SER A 544 -8.69 23.52 20.13
C SER A 544 -7.67 22.98 21.13
N ARG A 545 -7.13 23.86 21.98
CA ARG A 545 -6.14 23.50 23.02
C ARG A 545 -6.65 22.37 23.94
N GLN A 546 -7.97 22.33 24.19
CA GLN A 546 -8.62 21.29 24.97
C GLN A 546 -8.61 19.93 24.25
N SER A 547 -8.88 19.89 22.94
CA SER A 547 -8.76 18.67 22.13
C SER A 547 -7.34 18.12 22.15
N ILE A 548 -6.32 18.99 22.08
CA ILE A 548 -4.91 18.58 22.14
C ILE A 548 -4.55 17.96 23.48
N LEU A 549 -4.91 18.62 24.59
CA LEU A 549 -4.67 18.09 25.95
C LEU A 549 -5.43 16.80 26.23
N ASN A 550 -6.66 16.67 25.71
CA ASN A 550 -7.44 15.43 25.80
C ASN A 550 -6.80 14.28 25.00
N SER A 551 -6.21 14.57 23.85
CA SER A 551 -5.48 13.59 23.04
C SER A 551 -4.18 13.16 23.74
N LEU A 552 -3.41 14.10 24.29
CA LEU A 552 -2.19 13.82 25.05
C LEU A 552 -2.47 12.97 26.30
N SER A 553 -3.59 13.22 27.00
CA SER A 553 -3.95 12.49 28.22
C SER A 553 -4.68 11.16 27.98
N ARG A 554 -5.54 11.06 26.95
CA ARG A 554 -6.38 9.86 26.68
C ARG A 554 -5.93 9.05 25.47
N GLY A 555 -4.92 9.50 24.73
CA GLY A 555 -4.41 8.87 23.52
C GLY A 555 -5.42 8.82 22.36
N LYS A 556 -6.52 9.58 22.42
CA LYS A 556 -7.56 9.58 21.38
C LYS A 556 -7.19 10.57 20.29
N LYS A 557 -6.72 10.05 19.15
CA LYS A 557 -6.46 10.83 17.94
C LYS A 557 -7.77 11.01 17.17
N ALA A 558 -8.18 12.26 16.94
CA ALA A 558 -9.21 12.54 15.95
C ALA A 558 -8.66 12.21 14.54
N SER A 559 -9.51 11.68 13.67
CA SER A 559 -9.16 11.39 12.29
C SER A 559 -9.11 12.69 11.46
N GLY A 560 -8.16 12.81 10.54
CA GLY A 560 -8.04 13.96 9.64
C GLY A 560 -6.64 14.59 9.65
N ASP A 561 -6.22 15.10 10.80
CA ASP A 561 -5.04 15.96 10.94
C ASP A 561 -3.76 15.19 11.28
N LEU A 562 -2.91 14.85 10.29
CA LEU A 562 -1.73 14.04 10.61
C LEU A 562 -0.63 14.86 11.28
N LEU A 563 -0.28 16.02 10.71
CA LEU A 563 0.90 16.79 11.14
C LEU A 563 0.70 17.40 12.53
N PRO A 564 -0.42 18.09 12.84
CA PRO A 564 -0.64 18.64 14.17
C PRO A 564 -0.57 17.56 15.26
N TRP A 565 -1.18 16.39 15.04
CA TRP A 565 -1.16 15.30 16.02
C TRP A 565 0.24 14.71 16.23
N THR A 566 0.98 14.44 15.15
CA THR A 566 2.30 13.81 15.28
C THR A 566 3.34 14.76 15.86
N VAL A 567 3.34 16.03 15.47
CA VAL A 567 4.30 17.01 16.00
C VAL A 567 3.96 17.33 17.46
N SER A 568 2.70 17.58 17.80
CA SER A 568 2.29 17.85 19.19
C SER A 568 2.58 16.67 20.12
N GLU A 569 2.44 15.43 19.65
CA GLU A 569 2.79 14.23 20.44
C GLU A 569 4.31 14.07 20.66
N GLN A 570 5.13 14.39 19.65
CA GLN A 570 6.58 14.19 19.71
C GLN A 570 7.33 15.29 20.46
N PHE A 571 6.85 16.54 20.37
CA PHE A 571 7.44 17.70 21.03
C PHE A 571 6.67 18.12 22.29
N GLN A 572 5.49 17.54 22.54
CA GLN A 572 4.59 17.92 23.64
C GLN A 572 4.23 19.41 23.63
N ASP A 573 4.20 20.00 22.44
CA ASP A 573 3.93 21.41 22.23
C ASP A 573 2.46 21.61 21.80
N PRO A 574 1.60 22.19 22.64
CA PRO A 574 0.21 22.46 22.28
C PRO A 574 0.05 23.64 21.33
N ASP A 575 1.04 24.54 21.25
CA ASP A 575 0.93 25.77 20.49
C ASP A 575 1.04 25.48 18.98
N PHE A 576 1.83 24.48 18.60
CA PHE A 576 1.92 24.01 17.21
C PHE A 576 0.57 23.49 16.67
N GLY A 577 -0.24 22.82 17.50
CA GLY A 577 -1.53 22.30 17.07
C GLY A 577 -2.58 23.38 16.79
N GLY A 578 -2.40 24.58 17.35
CA GLY A 578 -3.25 25.74 17.08
C GLY A 578 -2.91 26.48 15.78
N LEU A 579 -1.74 26.24 15.19
CA LEU A 579 -1.32 26.87 13.92
C LEU A 579 -2.14 26.31 12.75
N SER A 580 -2.37 27.14 11.73
CA SER A 580 -3.00 26.74 10.48
C SER A 580 -1.94 26.33 9.46
N GLY A 581 -2.08 25.15 8.85
CA GLY A 581 -1.07 24.58 7.96
C GLY A 581 -1.63 23.89 6.74
N GLY A 582 -0.85 23.89 5.66
CA GLY A 582 -1.14 23.14 4.45
C GLY A 582 -0.27 21.90 4.33
N ARG A 583 -0.86 20.71 4.41
CA ARG A 583 -0.16 19.46 4.09
C ARG A 583 -0.22 19.16 2.60
N VAL A 584 0.92 19.16 1.93
CA VAL A 584 1.03 18.61 0.57
C VAL A 584 1.00 17.07 0.67
N VAL A 585 -0.16 16.49 0.35
CA VAL A 585 -0.42 15.05 0.46
C VAL A 585 0.25 14.30 -0.69
N ARG A 586 0.12 14.83 -1.92
CA ARG A 586 0.62 14.18 -3.15
C ARG A 586 1.12 15.20 -4.15
N ILE A 587 2.23 14.86 -4.80
CA ILE A 587 2.71 15.53 -6.01
C ILE A 587 2.92 14.46 -7.07
N ALA A 588 2.16 14.58 -8.15
CA ALA A 588 2.24 13.69 -9.28
C ALA A 588 2.83 14.44 -10.47
N VAL A 589 4.01 14.03 -10.93
CA VAL A 589 4.62 14.52 -12.17
C VAL A 589 4.62 13.38 -13.16
N HIS A 590 4.33 13.70 -14.42
CA HIS A 590 4.30 12.73 -15.50
C HIS A 590 5.63 11.95 -15.55
N PRO A 591 5.62 10.60 -15.62
CA PRO A 591 6.83 9.79 -15.57
C PRO A 591 7.90 10.18 -16.60
N ASP A 592 7.48 10.51 -17.82
CA ASP A 592 8.39 10.89 -18.91
C ASP A 592 9.02 12.28 -18.70
N TYR A 593 8.44 13.13 -17.84
CA TYR A 593 8.93 14.49 -17.54
C TYR A 593 9.62 14.60 -16.18
N GLN A 594 9.89 13.46 -15.54
CA GLN A 594 10.65 13.44 -14.29
C GLN A 594 12.09 13.90 -14.54
N GLY A 595 12.56 14.88 -13.76
CA GLY A 595 13.90 15.44 -13.88
C GLY A 595 13.97 16.78 -14.62
N MET A 596 12.90 17.21 -15.31
CA MET A 596 12.84 18.51 -16.01
C MET A 596 12.45 19.70 -15.12
N GLY A 597 12.02 19.46 -13.87
CA GLY A 597 11.76 20.52 -12.88
C GLY A 597 10.31 20.99 -12.73
N TYR A 598 9.33 20.41 -13.45
CA TYR A 598 7.91 20.78 -13.33
C TYR A 598 7.34 20.69 -11.91
N GLY A 599 7.74 19.67 -11.14
CA GLY A 599 7.33 19.55 -9.74
C GLY A 599 7.88 20.67 -8.84
N SER A 600 9.11 21.14 -9.11
CA SER A 600 9.69 22.27 -8.38
C SER A 600 8.97 23.56 -8.72
N ARG A 601 8.64 23.78 -9.99
CA ARG A 601 7.84 24.94 -10.44
C ARG A 601 6.45 24.95 -9.79
N ALA A 602 5.75 23.83 -9.79
CA ALA A 602 4.42 23.72 -9.18
C ALA A 602 4.46 24.08 -7.69
N LEU A 603 5.49 23.61 -6.95
CA LEU A 603 5.69 23.98 -5.55
C LEU A 603 6.02 25.46 -5.35
N GLN A 604 6.85 26.06 -6.20
CA GLN A 604 7.17 27.48 -6.13
C GLN A 604 5.93 28.34 -6.33
N LEU A 605 5.12 28.04 -7.37
CA LEU A 605 3.87 28.76 -7.63
C LEU A 605 2.86 28.60 -6.49
N LEU A 606 2.77 27.40 -5.92
CA LEU A 606 1.92 27.13 -4.76
C LEU A 606 2.38 27.90 -3.52
N GLN A 607 3.69 27.99 -3.28
CA GLN A 607 4.24 28.79 -2.19
C GLN A 607 3.92 30.27 -2.38
N MET A 608 4.16 30.81 -3.58
CA MET A 608 3.81 32.20 -3.91
C MET A 608 2.31 32.49 -3.76
N TYR A 609 1.45 31.49 -4.02
CA TYR A 609 0.01 31.59 -3.83
C TYR A 609 -0.39 31.74 -2.36
N TYR A 610 0.12 30.87 -1.49
CA TYR A 610 -0.18 30.94 -0.06
C TYR A 610 0.54 32.06 0.68
N GLU A 611 1.67 32.56 0.17
CA GLU A 611 2.33 33.79 0.64
C GLU A 611 1.62 35.08 0.14
N GLY A 612 0.52 34.97 -0.61
CA GLY A 612 -0.25 36.15 -1.05
C GLY A 612 0.44 37.03 -2.09
N ARG A 613 1.49 36.54 -2.77
CA ARG A 613 2.22 37.33 -3.80
C ARG A 613 1.45 37.55 -5.09
N PHE A 614 0.32 36.84 -5.29
CA PHE A 614 -0.55 37.05 -6.44
C PHE A 614 -1.62 38.10 -6.09
N PRO A 615 -1.70 39.21 -6.84
CA PRO A 615 -2.77 40.18 -6.65
C PRO A 615 -4.09 39.52 -7.03
N CYS A 616 -5.00 39.40 -6.05
CA CYS A 616 -6.37 38.94 -6.32
C CYS A 616 -7.10 40.05 -7.10
N LEU A 617 -7.73 39.69 -8.21
CA LEU A 617 -8.49 40.64 -9.03
C LEU A 617 -9.85 41.02 -8.40
N GLU A 618 -10.31 40.24 -7.43
CA GLU A 618 -11.57 40.49 -6.71
C GLU A 618 -11.29 40.96 -5.27
N GLU A 619 -11.37 42.28 -5.04
CA GLU A 619 -11.29 42.91 -3.70
C GLU A 619 -12.55 42.72 -2.84
N LYS A 620 -13.55 41.99 -3.34
CA LYS A 620 -14.75 41.67 -2.57
C LYS A 620 -14.80 40.17 -2.39
N VAL A 621 -14.72 39.74 -1.13
CA VAL A 621 -15.33 38.49 -0.71
C VAL A 621 -16.78 38.57 -1.19
N LEU A 622 -17.07 37.98 -2.34
CA LEU A 622 -18.40 37.48 -2.58
C LEU A 622 -18.58 36.46 -1.46
N GLU A 623 -19.21 36.90 -0.37
CA GLU A 623 -20.10 36.04 0.39
C GLU A 623 -21.07 35.48 -0.66
N THR A 624 -20.62 34.45 -1.38
CA THR A 624 -21.56 33.54 -1.99
C THR A 624 -22.39 33.08 -0.80
N PRO A 625 -23.69 33.37 -0.76
CA PRO A 625 -24.51 32.84 0.32
C PRO A 625 -24.29 31.34 0.25
N GLN A 626 -23.68 30.77 1.28
CA GLN A 626 -23.69 29.33 1.52
C GLN A 626 -25.08 28.89 1.97
N GLU A 627 -26.13 29.45 1.37
CA GLU A 627 -27.29 28.65 1.07
C GLU A 627 -26.95 27.92 -0.22
N ILE A 628 -26.32 26.76 -0.07
CA ILE A 628 -26.61 25.66 -0.99
C ILE A 628 -28.13 25.68 -1.04
N HIS A 629 -28.72 26.06 -2.18
CA HIS A 629 -30.12 25.78 -2.44
C HIS A 629 -30.23 24.26 -2.27
N THR A 630 -30.58 23.84 -1.05
CA THR A 630 -31.15 22.54 -0.78
C THR A 630 -32.32 22.52 -1.73
N VAL A 631 -32.15 21.76 -2.82
CA VAL A 631 -33.17 21.55 -3.84
C VAL A 631 -34.48 21.48 -3.07
N SER A 632 -35.38 22.44 -3.32
CA SER A 632 -36.68 22.46 -2.71
C SER A 632 -37.23 21.06 -2.85
N SER A 633 -37.47 20.43 -1.71
CA SER A 633 -38.03 19.09 -1.61
C SER A 633 -39.50 19.18 -1.99
N GLU A 634 -39.79 19.53 -3.24
CA GLU A 634 -41.06 19.21 -3.86
C GLU A 634 -41.05 17.69 -4.03
N ALA A 635 -41.92 17.04 -3.27
CA ALA A 635 -42.07 15.61 -3.18
C ALA A 635 -42.53 15.02 -4.53
N VAL A 636 -41.59 14.87 -5.46
CA VAL A 636 -41.81 14.08 -6.68
C VAL A 636 -41.68 12.61 -6.30
N SER A 637 -42.69 11.81 -6.66
CA SER A 637 -42.71 10.36 -6.44
C SER A 637 -41.54 9.69 -7.19
N LEU A 638 -40.99 8.59 -6.64
CA LEU A 638 -39.88 7.82 -7.23
C LEU A 638 -40.11 7.41 -8.70
N LEU A 639 -41.37 7.33 -9.13
CA LEU A 639 -41.78 6.93 -10.47
C LEU A 639 -41.74 8.06 -11.52
N GLU A 640 -41.53 9.32 -11.11
CA GLU A 640 -41.51 10.49 -12.01
C GLU A 640 -40.16 11.23 -11.99
N GLU A 641 -39.24 10.84 -11.12
CA GLU A 641 -37.99 11.55 -10.89
C GLU A 641 -36.95 11.25 -12.00
N VAL A 642 -36.63 12.27 -12.81
CA VAL A 642 -35.52 12.24 -13.79
C VAL A 642 -34.31 12.96 -13.21
N ILE A 643 -33.24 12.20 -13.00
CA ILE A 643 -31.96 12.73 -12.53
C ILE A 643 -31.25 13.44 -13.68
N THR A 644 -30.93 14.72 -13.50
CA THR A 644 -30.13 15.50 -14.46
C THR A 644 -28.94 16.15 -13.75
N PRO A 645 -27.80 16.36 -14.46
CA PRO A 645 -26.67 17.12 -13.92
C PRO A 645 -27.09 18.55 -13.53
N ARG A 646 -26.39 19.14 -12.54
CA ARG A 646 -26.64 20.52 -12.12
C ARG A 646 -26.45 21.49 -13.30
N LYS A 647 -27.41 22.42 -13.48
CA LYS A 647 -27.49 23.31 -14.65
C LYS A 647 -26.56 24.52 -14.57
N ASP A 648 -26.29 25.04 -13.37
CA ASP A 648 -25.39 26.18 -13.13
C ASP A 648 -24.13 25.68 -12.42
N LEU A 649 -23.07 25.45 -13.19
CA LEU A 649 -21.80 24.93 -12.69
C LEU A 649 -20.69 25.96 -12.91
N PRO A 650 -19.85 26.24 -11.89
CA PRO A 650 -18.67 27.07 -12.09
C PRO A 650 -17.69 26.45 -13.10
N PRO A 651 -16.71 27.21 -13.62
CA PRO A 651 -15.71 26.63 -14.51
C PRO A 651 -14.87 25.54 -13.80
N LEU A 652 -14.41 24.55 -14.57
CA LEU A 652 -13.58 23.45 -14.06
C LEU A 652 -12.21 23.92 -13.55
N LEU A 653 -11.61 24.86 -14.28
CA LEU A 653 -10.30 25.41 -14.02
C LEU A 653 -10.45 26.89 -13.67
N LEU A 654 -9.93 27.27 -12.51
CA LEU A 654 -9.84 28.65 -12.04
C LEU A 654 -8.37 29.06 -12.04
N LYS A 655 -8.09 30.29 -12.46
CA LYS A 655 -6.74 30.84 -12.32
C LYS A 655 -6.48 31.17 -10.85
N LEU A 656 -5.22 31.12 -10.43
CA LEU A 656 -4.86 31.45 -9.05
C LEU A 656 -5.21 32.90 -8.68
N ASN A 657 -5.24 33.82 -9.64
CA ASN A 657 -5.58 35.23 -9.42
C ASN A 657 -7.08 35.46 -9.15
N GLU A 658 -7.93 34.48 -9.48
CA GLU A 658 -9.39 34.56 -9.34
C GLU A 658 -9.87 34.09 -7.96
N ARG A 659 -9.01 33.41 -7.18
CA ARG A 659 -9.38 32.87 -5.86
C ARG A 659 -8.42 33.39 -4.77
N PRO A 660 -8.94 34.05 -3.70
CA PRO A 660 -8.10 34.39 -2.56
C PRO A 660 -7.58 33.14 -1.83
N ALA A 661 -6.30 33.18 -1.46
CA ALA A 661 -5.67 32.13 -0.67
C ALA A 661 -6.08 32.22 0.80
N GLU A 662 -6.20 31.07 1.45
CA GLU A 662 -6.36 30.99 2.90
C GLU A 662 -5.01 31.27 3.59
N ARG A 663 -5.06 31.88 4.78
CA ARG A 663 -3.85 32.19 5.55
C ARG A 663 -3.28 30.91 6.16
N LEU A 664 -2.03 30.59 5.80
CA LEU A 664 -1.31 29.41 6.28
C LEU A 664 0.01 29.82 6.92
N ASP A 665 0.32 29.27 8.09
CA ASP A 665 1.57 29.52 8.82
C ASP A 665 2.71 28.58 8.34
N TYR A 666 2.36 27.38 7.90
CA TYR A 666 3.34 26.40 7.43
C TYR A 666 2.82 25.50 6.30
N LEU A 667 3.75 24.99 5.49
CA LEU A 667 3.54 23.87 4.60
C LEU A 667 4.27 22.64 5.09
N GLY A 668 3.57 21.52 5.14
CA GLY A 668 4.14 20.24 5.57
C GLY A 668 4.00 19.15 4.53
N VAL A 669 4.90 18.18 4.57
CA VAL A 669 4.86 16.98 3.71
C VAL A 669 5.09 15.73 4.57
N SER A 670 4.42 14.64 4.20
CA SER A 670 4.63 13.32 4.79
C SER A 670 4.81 12.28 3.69
N TYR A 671 5.98 11.64 3.62
CA TYR A 671 6.30 10.69 2.54
C TYR A 671 7.25 9.58 3.00
N GLY A 672 7.32 8.48 2.22
CA GLY A 672 8.30 7.41 2.41
C GLY A 672 9.71 7.87 2.02
N LEU A 673 10.65 7.78 2.95
CA LEU A 673 12.00 8.33 2.80
C LEU A 673 12.78 7.60 1.69
N THR A 674 13.01 8.31 0.58
CA THR A 674 13.91 7.87 -0.50
C THR A 674 14.96 8.96 -0.80
N PRO A 675 16.17 8.59 -1.27
CA PRO A 675 17.22 9.58 -1.58
C PRO A 675 16.79 10.61 -2.65
N ARG A 676 15.95 10.20 -3.61
CA ARG A 676 15.46 11.09 -4.69
C ARG A 676 14.47 12.13 -4.14
N LEU A 677 13.49 11.70 -3.35
CA LEU A 677 12.50 12.60 -2.76
C LEU A 677 13.13 13.51 -1.71
N LEU A 678 14.05 13.01 -0.89
CA LEU A 678 14.77 13.84 0.08
C LEU A 678 15.52 15.00 -0.58
N LYS A 679 16.22 14.73 -1.69
CA LYS A 679 16.89 15.77 -2.48
C LYS A 679 15.91 16.77 -3.08
N PHE A 680 14.76 16.30 -3.57
CA PHE A 680 13.71 17.15 -4.12
C PHE A 680 13.17 18.14 -3.06
N TRP A 681 12.78 17.63 -1.89
CA TRP A 681 12.23 18.46 -0.81
C TRP A 681 13.24 19.42 -0.20
N LYS A 682 14.51 19.01 -0.07
CA LYS A 682 15.60 19.90 0.36
C LYS A 682 15.82 21.04 -0.62
N ARG A 683 15.75 20.78 -1.94
CA ARG A 683 15.83 21.86 -2.95
C ARG A 683 14.65 22.83 -2.88
N ALA A 684 13.48 22.36 -2.44
CA ALA A 684 12.28 23.18 -2.30
C ALA A 684 12.22 24.00 -0.99
N GLY A 685 13.22 23.88 -0.11
CA GLY A 685 13.29 24.64 1.14
C GLY A 685 12.75 23.91 2.38
N PHE A 686 12.33 22.65 2.28
CA PHE A 686 11.73 21.93 3.42
C PHE A 686 12.78 21.41 4.41
N VAL A 687 12.38 21.32 5.67
CA VAL A 687 13.20 20.88 6.81
C VAL A 687 12.65 19.60 7.40
N PRO A 688 13.46 18.53 7.58
CA PRO A 688 13.00 17.32 8.27
C PRO A 688 12.77 17.58 9.76
N VAL A 689 11.61 17.19 10.27
CA VAL A 689 11.21 17.39 11.68
C VAL A 689 11.01 16.07 12.39
N TYR A 690 10.49 15.06 11.71
CA TYR A 690 10.23 13.76 12.32
C TYR A 690 10.46 12.61 11.33
N LEU A 691 11.06 11.52 11.81
CA LEU A 691 11.24 10.28 11.06
C LEU A 691 10.75 9.11 11.90
N ARG A 692 9.77 8.37 11.38
CA ARG A 692 9.20 7.21 12.06
C ARG A 692 10.23 6.07 12.11
N GLN A 693 10.43 5.49 13.29
CA GLN A 693 11.37 4.38 13.49
C GLN A 693 10.88 3.12 12.78
N THR A 694 9.62 2.71 12.98
CA THR A 694 9.07 1.53 12.33
C THR A 694 8.88 1.77 10.84
N PRO A 695 9.50 0.97 9.95
CA PRO A 695 9.25 1.06 8.52
C PRO A 695 7.79 0.66 8.23
N ASN A 696 7.27 1.13 7.12
CA ASN A 696 5.97 0.67 6.63
C ASN A 696 6.13 -0.71 5.99
N ASP A 697 5.37 -1.71 6.43
CA ASP A 697 5.49 -3.10 5.95
C ASP A 697 5.33 -3.23 4.42
N LEU A 698 4.53 -2.35 3.83
CA LEU A 698 4.21 -2.36 2.39
C LEU A 698 5.31 -1.79 1.50
N THR A 699 6.00 -0.72 1.94
CA THR A 699 7.05 -0.08 1.14
C THR A 699 8.45 -0.40 1.63
N GLY A 700 8.59 -0.91 2.86
CA GLY A 700 9.86 -1.08 3.55
C GLY A 700 10.56 0.25 3.88
N GLU A 701 9.87 1.38 3.69
CA GLU A 701 10.43 2.73 3.86
C GLU A 701 9.92 3.36 5.16
N HIS A 702 10.73 4.25 5.73
CA HIS A 702 10.38 5.02 6.92
C HIS A 702 9.64 6.30 6.53
N SER A 703 8.53 6.60 7.21
CA SER A 703 7.78 7.83 6.95
C SER A 703 8.50 9.05 7.53
N CYS A 704 8.79 10.03 6.69
CA CYS A 704 9.46 11.28 7.05
C CYS A 704 8.47 12.44 6.94
N ILE A 705 8.42 13.28 7.97
CA ILE A 705 7.70 14.55 8.00
C ILE A 705 8.71 15.68 7.81
N MET A 706 8.45 16.53 6.82
CA MET A 706 9.21 17.77 6.62
C MET A 706 8.29 18.97 6.63
N LEU A 707 8.72 20.07 7.24
CA LEU A 707 7.97 21.32 7.35
C LEU A 707 8.73 22.46 6.69
N LYS A 708 7.99 23.48 6.24
CA LYS A 708 8.49 24.76 5.76
C LYS A 708 7.56 25.85 6.30
N THR A 709 8.11 26.88 6.92
CA THR A 709 7.35 28.06 7.36
C THR A 709 6.99 28.92 6.15
N LEU A 710 5.77 29.43 6.14
CA LEU A 710 5.32 30.49 5.24
C LEU A 710 5.20 31.73 6.13
N ALA A 711 6.18 32.62 6.09
CA ALA A 711 6.15 33.86 6.85
C ALA A 711 6.08 35.03 5.86
N ASP A 712 5.18 35.97 6.12
CA ASP A 712 5.32 37.32 5.60
C ASP A 712 6.62 37.93 6.15
N GLU A 713 7.30 38.76 5.34
CA GLU A 713 8.62 39.33 5.68
C GLU A 713 8.63 40.12 7.01
N ASP A 714 7.46 40.49 7.53
CA ASP A 714 7.27 41.26 8.77
C ASP A 714 7.20 40.41 10.07
N GLU A 715 7.08 39.07 9.99
CA GLU A 715 6.93 38.17 11.17
C GLU A 715 8.07 37.13 11.33
N ALA A 716 9.32 37.54 11.08
CA ALA A 716 10.50 36.67 11.17
C ALA A 716 10.68 35.97 12.54
N GLU A 717 10.12 36.51 13.63
CA GLU A 717 10.15 35.88 14.96
C GLU A 717 9.31 34.60 15.06
N ARG A 718 8.23 34.46 14.28
CA ARG A 718 7.39 33.26 14.27
C ARG A 718 8.09 32.05 13.64
N GLY A 719 9.19 32.21 12.91
CA GLY A 719 9.95 31.09 12.33
C GLY A 719 10.87 30.34 13.32
N ALA A 720 11.03 30.86 14.55
CA ALA A 720 12.01 30.33 15.51
C ALA A 720 11.73 28.88 15.96
N TRP A 721 10.46 28.46 16.02
CA TRP A 721 10.08 27.11 16.44
C TRP A 721 10.59 26.03 15.46
N LEU A 722 10.66 26.33 14.15
CA LEU A 722 11.16 25.37 13.16
C LEU A 722 12.66 25.09 13.37
N ALA A 723 13.43 26.11 13.75
CA ALA A 723 14.83 25.96 14.11
C ALA A 723 14.97 25.13 15.41
N ALA A 724 14.12 25.35 16.42
CA ALA A 724 14.11 24.56 17.64
C ALA A 724 13.82 23.07 17.34
N PHE A 725 12.77 22.78 16.57
CA PHE A 725 12.42 21.41 16.15
C PHE A 725 13.54 20.75 15.34
N TRP A 726 14.23 21.50 14.48
CA TRP A 726 15.38 20.98 13.76
C TRP A 726 16.55 20.61 14.67
N THR A 727 16.86 21.43 15.68
CA THR A 727 17.94 21.12 16.62
C THR A 727 17.65 19.87 17.45
N ASP A 728 16.41 19.70 17.89
CA ASP A 728 15.97 18.52 18.62
C ASP A 728 15.94 17.27 17.70
N PHE A 729 15.41 17.41 16.47
CA PHE A 729 15.44 16.34 15.47
C PHE A 729 16.86 15.86 15.19
N ARG A 730 17.83 16.76 14.99
CA ARG A 730 19.25 16.39 14.79
C ARG A 730 19.79 15.58 15.96
N ARG A 731 19.51 16.02 17.20
CA ARG A 731 19.95 15.32 18.41
C ARG A 731 19.33 13.91 18.50
N ARG A 732 18.01 13.79 18.30
CA ARG A 732 17.30 12.50 18.33
C ARG A 732 17.76 11.59 17.21
N PHE A 733 17.90 12.11 15.99
CA PHE A 733 18.31 11.34 14.82
C PHE A 733 19.69 10.72 15.03
N LEU A 734 20.68 11.48 15.50
CA LEU A 734 22.03 10.98 15.78
C LEU A 734 22.02 9.84 16.82
N ALA A 735 21.19 9.96 17.85
CA ALA A 735 21.03 8.89 18.85
C ALA A 735 20.30 7.65 18.29
N LEU A 736 19.41 7.83 17.30
CA LEU A 736 18.63 6.75 16.71
C LEU A 736 19.31 6.02 15.53
N LEU A 737 20.38 6.59 14.96
CA LEU A 737 21.10 6.05 13.78
C LEU A 737 21.53 4.58 13.94
N SER A 738 21.85 4.16 15.15
CA SER A 738 22.33 2.81 15.46
C SER A 738 21.25 1.75 15.65
N TYR A 739 20.01 2.18 15.88
CA TYR A 739 18.90 1.28 16.19
C TYR A 739 18.27 0.78 14.89
N GLN A 740 17.05 1.22 14.59
CA GLN A 740 16.31 0.79 13.40
C GLN A 740 16.91 1.41 12.13
N PHE A 741 17.57 2.57 12.23
CA PHE A 741 18.19 3.27 11.12
C PHE A 741 19.59 2.72 10.75
N SER A 742 20.03 1.63 11.37
CA SER A 742 21.31 0.96 11.05
C SER A 742 21.34 0.33 9.65
N THR A 743 20.17 0.21 9.00
CA THR A 743 20.00 -0.27 7.62
C THR A 743 20.20 0.82 6.58
N PHE A 744 20.20 2.11 6.96
CA PHE A 744 20.36 3.20 6.02
C PHE A 744 21.77 3.28 5.46
N SER A 745 21.88 3.72 4.21
CA SER A 745 23.19 4.04 3.64
C SER A 745 23.77 5.30 4.31
N PRO A 746 25.09 5.33 4.58
CA PRO A 746 25.74 6.50 5.20
C PRO A 746 25.48 7.80 4.43
N ALA A 747 25.49 7.73 3.10
CA ALA A 747 25.19 8.88 2.24
C ALA A 747 23.76 9.42 2.42
N LEU A 748 22.76 8.56 2.69
CA LEU A 748 21.40 9.00 2.98
C LEU A 748 21.35 9.66 4.37
N SER A 749 21.97 9.06 5.38
CA SER A 749 22.06 9.62 6.73
C SER A 749 22.72 11.01 6.75
N LEU A 750 23.83 11.18 6.01
CA LEU A 750 24.52 12.46 5.88
C LEU A 750 23.65 13.49 5.14
N ASN A 751 22.99 13.07 4.06
CA ASN A 751 22.04 13.95 3.37
C ASN A 751 20.91 14.41 4.28
N ILE A 752 20.41 13.59 5.22
CA ILE A 752 19.37 13.98 6.17
C ILE A 752 19.90 15.07 7.12
N ILE A 753 21.05 14.82 7.75
CA ILE A 753 21.68 15.71 8.75
C ILE A 753 22.06 17.07 8.14
N GLN A 754 22.55 17.09 6.91
CA GLN A 754 22.95 18.32 6.24
C GLN A 754 21.74 19.04 5.67
N ASN A 755 21.33 20.16 6.27
CA ASN A 755 20.34 21.06 5.69
C ASN A 755 20.90 22.47 5.57
N ARG A 756 20.93 23.02 4.35
CA ARG A 756 21.44 24.37 4.07
C ARG A 756 20.37 25.45 4.27
N ASN A 757 19.10 25.07 4.40
CA ASN A 757 17.96 25.99 4.41
C ASN A 757 17.68 26.60 5.78
N ILE A 758 18.35 26.12 6.84
CA ILE A 758 18.28 26.73 8.16
C ILE A 758 19.58 27.47 8.38
N ALA A 759 19.47 28.77 8.69
CA ALA A 759 20.60 29.56 9.15
C ALA A 759 21.24 28.80 10.32
N LYS A 760 22.55 28.54 10.25
CA LYS A 760 23.29 27.93 11.35
C LYS A 760 23.06 28.82 12.57
N SER A 761 22.18 28.42 13.49
CA SER A 761 22.18 29.04 14.82
C SER A 761 23.58 28.83 15.37
N ALA A 762 24.22 29.90 15.82
CA ALA A 762 25.56 29.81 16.39
C ALA A 762 25.50 28.77 17.53
N PRO A 763 26.10 27.59 17.37
CA PRO A 763 26.10 26.64 18.47
C PRO A 763 26.95 27.26 19.59
N PRO A 764 26.61 27.01 20.87
CA PRO A 764 27.47 27.44 21.96
C PRO A 764 28.86 26.86 21.74
N VAL A 765 29.87 27.74 21.71
CA VAL A 765 31.28 27.35 21.55
C VAL A 765 31.63 26.40 22.69
N LEU A 766 32.27 25.29 22.35
CA LEU A 766 32.55 24.21 23.28
C LEU A 766 33.56 24.70 24.34
N GLY A 767 33.08 24.88 25.57
CA GLY A 767 33.92 25.30 26.70
C GLY A 767 34.82 24.17 27.20
N ARG A 768 35.97 24.53 27.78
CA ARG A 768 36.95 23.56 28.32
C ARG A 768 36.34 22.61 29.36
N GLU A 769 35.46 23.12 30.21
CA GLU A 769 34.74 22.33 31.23
C GLU A 769 33.87 21.24 30.60
N HIS A 770 33.28 21.50 29.43
CA HIS A 770 32.46 20.53 28.71
C HIS A 770 33.32 19.43 28.06
N LEU A 771 34.56 19.75 27.63
CA LEU A 771 35.52 18.75 27.16
C LEU A 771 36.01 17.86 28.30
N GLU A 772 36.34 18.44 29.45
CA GLU A 772 36.81 17.68 30.62
C GLU A 772 35.71 16.76 31.18
N ALA A 773 34.43 17.11 30.99
CA ALA A 773 33.30 16.24 31.31
C ALA A 773 33.10 15.09 30.31
N LEU A 774 33.48 15.26 29.05
CA LEU A 774 33.28 14.27 27.98
C LEU A 774 34.49 13.36 27.75
N PHE A 775 35.71 13.88 27.94
CA PHE A 775 36.96 13.17 27.67
C PHE A 775 37.89 13.25 28.89
N LEU A 776 38.45 12.11 29.27
CA LEU A 776 39.49 12.08 30.30
C LEU A 776 40.83 12.51 29.70
N PRO A 777 41.78 13.01 30.51
CA PRO A 777 43.13 13.34 30.04
C PRO A 777 43.86 12.16 29.36
N TYR A 778 43.52 10.92 29.72
CA TYR A 778 44.06 9.71 29.08
C TYR A 778 43.52 9.51 27.66
N ASP A 779 42.27 9.88 27.40
CA ASP A 779 41.65 9.79 26.08
C ASP A 779 42.28 10.78 25.10
N LEU A 780 42.60 11.99 25.58
CA LEU A 780 43.34 12.98 24.80
C LEU A 780 44.75 12.49 24.44
N LYS A 781 45.45 11.81 25.38
CA LYS A 781 46.76 11.17 25.08
C LYS A 781 46.63 10.06 24.04
N ARG A 782 45.56 9.24 24.10
CA ARG A 782 45.30 8.19 23.10
C ARG A 782 45.05 8.79 21.72
N LEU A 783 44.27 9.86 21.64
CA LEU A 783 44.04 10.60 20.40
C LEU A 783 45.34 11.22 19.85
N GLU A 784 46.21 11.75 20.72
CA GLU A 784 47.52 12.26 20.32
C GLU A 784 48.45 11.15 19.80
N MET A 785 48.44 9.96 20.42
CA MET A 785 49.20 8.81 19.91
C MET A 785 48.67 8.34 18.56
N TYR A 786 47.35 8.37 18.36
CA TYR A 786 46.73 8.05 17.08
C TYR A 786 47.06 9.09 16.00
N SER A 787 47.04 10.40 16.31
CA SER A 787 47.42 11.44 15.34
C SER A 787 48.87 11.34 14.89
N ARG A 788 49.73 10.74 15.73
CA ARG A 788 51.13 10.44 15.42
C ARG A 788 51.32 9.08 14.71
N ASN A 789 50.23 8.39 14.35
CA ASN A 789 50.23 7.05 13.75
C ASN A 789 50.98 5.99 14.58
N MET A 790 51.09 6.15 15.90
CA MET A 790 51.80 5.20 16.77
C MET A 790 50.90 4.04 17.25
N VAL A 791 49.59 4.15 17.05
CA VAL A 791 48.58 3.24 17.58
C VAL A 791 47.51 2.96 16.52
N ASP A 792 47.03 1.72 16.46
CA ASP A 792 45.96 1.31 15.54
C ASP A 792 44.59 1.93 15.93
N TYR A 793 43.71 2.06 14.94
CA TYR A 793 42.36 2.64 15.10
C TYR A 793 41.51 1.94 16.18
N HIS A 794 41.79 0.67 16.50
CA HIS A 794 41.11 -0.09 17.56
C HIS A 794 41.15 0.62 18.91
N LEU A 795 42.25 1.33 19.21
CA LEU A 795 42.47 1.99 20.49
C LEU A 795 41.79 3.35 20.61
N ILE A 796 41.11 3.82 19.56
CA ILE A 796 40.27 5.04 19.60
C ILE A 796 38.80 4.73 19.24
N MET A 797 38.45 3.45 19.02
CA MET A 797 37.11 3.03 18.61
C MET A 797 36.00 3.48 19.57
N ASP A 798 36.30 3.51 20.87
CA ASP A 798 35.42 3.93 21.96
C ASP A 798 35.18 5.44 22.00
N LEU A 799 36.14 6.24 21.52
CA LEU A 799 36.05 7.70 21.50
C LEU A 799 35.28 8.24 20.29
N ILE A 800 35.20 7.45 19.22
CA ILE A 800 34.59 7.85 17.94
C ILE A 800 33.10 8.23 18.08
N PRO A 801 32.25 7.50 18.81
CA PRO A 801 30.85 7.91 19.01
C PRO A 801 30.69 9.31 19.63
N ALA A 802 31.50 9.64 20.63
CA ALA A 802 31.48 10.95 21.29
C ALA A 802 31.97 12.05 20.32
N ILE A 803 33.08 11.82 19.63
CA ILE A 803 33.64 12.77 18.66
C ILE A 803 32.68 13.02 17.50
N SER A 804 32.09 11.96 16.93
CA SER A 804 31.11 12.07 15.85
C SER A 804 29.86 12.85 16.28
N ARG A 805 29.39 12.67 17.52
CA ARG A 805 28.25 13.44 18.04
C ARG A 805 28.58 14.93 18.14
N LEU A 806 29.75 15.29 18.64
CA LEU A 806 30.21 16.68 18.72
C LEU A 806 30.37 17.31 17.33
N TYR A 807 30.91 16.54 16.37
CA TYR A 807 31.06 16.96 14.98
C TYR A 807 29.71 17.23 14.31
N PHE A 808 28.79 16.26 14.35
CA PHE A 808 27.49 16.40 13.69
C PHE A 808 26.52 17.35 14.39
N LEU A 809 26.77 17.73 15.65
CA LEU A 809 26.06 18.83 16.34
C LEU A 809 26.69 20.20 16.06
N ASN A 810 27.72 20.28 15.21
CA ASN A 810 28.48 21.49 14.89
C ASN A 810 29.15 22.15 16.13
N GLN A 811 29.40 21.40 17.20
CA GLN A 811 30.01 21.94 18.41
C GLN A 811 31.54 22.07 18.29
N LEU A 812 32.16 21.37 17.33
CA LEU A 812 33.59 21.44 17.01
C LEU A 812 34.00 22.65 16.14
N GLY A 813 33.10 23.62 15.92
CA GLY A 813 33.38 24.82 15.12
C GLY A 813 33.42 24.57 13.61
N ASP A 814 34.11 25.45 12.86
CA ASP A 814 34.21 25.44 11.38
C ASP A 814 35.23 24.43 10.82
N LEU A 815 35.36 23.26 11.46
CA LEU A 815 36.12 22.13 10.91
C LEU A 815 35.35 21.52 9.73
N ALA A 816 35.58 22.03 8.52
CA ALA A 816 34.97 21.53 7.31
C ALA A 816 35.75 20.30 6.78
N LEU A 817 35.31 19.08 7.14
CA LEU A 817 35.81 17.87 6.48
C LEU A 817 35.23 17.76 5.07
N SER A 818 35.96 17.13 4.16
CA SER A 818 35.44 16.85 2.82
C SER A 818 34.21 15.93 2.89
N ALA A 819 33.32 16.00 1.90
CA ALA A 819 32.11 15.18 1.86
C ALA A 819 32.41 13.67 1.92
N ALA A 820 33.49 13.23 1.28
CA ALA A 820 33.95 11.84 1.29
C ALA A 820 34.44 11.39 2.67
N GLN A 821 35.22 12.24 3.36
CA GLN A 821 35.66 11.95 4.73
C GLN A 821 34.51 11.95 5.73
N SER A 822 33.51 12.82 5.52
CA SER A 822 32.29 12.82 6.34
C SER A 822 31.42 11.58 6.10
N ASP A 823 31.35 11.07 4.86
CA ASP A 823 30.66 9.82 4.53
C ASP A 823 31.36 8.60 5.16
N GLU A 824 32.70 8.57 5.13
CA GLU A 824 33.50 7.52 5.76
C GLU A 824 33.38 7.56 7.29
N ALA A 825 33.48 8.74 7.90
CA ALA A 825 33.24 8.93 9.33
C ALA A 825 31.82 8.56 9.76
N ALA A 826 30.81 8.89 8.93
CA ALA A 826 29.43 8.49 9.18
C ALA A 826 29.23 6.96 9.10
N LYS A 827 29.90 6.30 8.14
CA LYS A 827 29.89 4.85 8.00
C LYS A 827 30.52 4.18 9.23
N GLU A 828 31.68 4.65 9.65
CA GLU A 828 32.40 4.11 10.80
C GLU A 828 31.62 4.30 12.11
N PHE A 829 30.99 5.47 12.28
CA PHE A 829 30.10 5.76 13.41
C PHE A 829 28.89 4.81 13.45
N GLN A 830 28.22 4.62 12.31
CA GLN A 830 27.03 3.77 12.22
C GLN A 830 27.36 2.29 12.50
N GLU A 831 28.49 1.78 12.01
CA GLU A 831 28.95 0.42 12.26
C GLU A 831 29.31 0.16 13.73
N LYS A 832 29.95 1.12 14.42
CA LYS A 832 30.34 0.96 15.84
C LYS A 832 29.15 1.08 16.77
N HIS A 833 28.32 2.09 16.57
CA HIS A 833 27.15 2.27 17.40
C HIS A 833 26.17 1.09 17.24
N LYS A 834 26.18 0.40 16.09
CA LYS A 834 25.50 -0.89 15.88
C LYS A 834 26.10 -2.03 16.70
N LYS A 835 27.43 -2.13 16.80
CA LYS A 835 28.11 -3.14 17.64
C LYS A 835 27.81 -2.96 19.13
N ASP A 836 27.78 -1.72 19.62
CA ASP A 836 27.51 -1.45 21.03
C ASP A 836 26.03 -1.63 21.40
N VAL A 837 25.11 -1.30 20.48
CA VAL A 837 23.68 -1.62 20.66
C VAL A 837 23.42 -3.13 20.53
N GLY A 838 24.19 -3.85 19.70
CA GLY A 838 24.13 -5.31 19.62
C GLY A 838 24.38 -5.97 20.99
N LYS A 839 25.40 -5.51 21.71
CA LYS A 839 25.70 -5.96 23.08
C LYS A 839 24.55 -5.65 24.06
N LEU A 840 23.83 -4.55 23.87
CA LEU A 840 22.69 -4.14 24.71
C LEU A 840 21.40 -4.91 24.39
N LYS A 841 21.19 -5.32 23.13
CA LYS A 841 20.00 -6.10 22.73
C LYS A 841 20.04 -7.55 23.23
N ASP A 842 21.23 -8.09 23.44
CA ASP A 842 21.41 -9.42 24.05
C ASP A 842 21.17 -9.40 25.57
N MET A 843 21.00 -8.22 26.18
CA MET A 843 20.66 -8.08 27.60
C MET A 843 19.13 -8.07 27.76
N ASP A 844 18.62 -9.01 28.56
CA ASP A 844 17.19 -9.14 28.85
C ASP A 844 16.74 -8.05 29.85
N LEU A 845 16.40 -6.87 29.31
CA LEU A 845 15.99 -5.67 30.07
C LEU A 845 14.71 -5.87 30.89
N SER A 846 13.98 -6.96 30.64
CA SER A 846 12.81 -7.38 31.43
C SER A 846 13.12 -7.61 32.92
N GLN A 847 14.39 -7.86 33.25
CA GLN A 847 14.87 -8.06 34.62
C GLN A 847 15.09 -6.76 35.41
N TYR A 848 15.05 -5.60 34.73
CA TYR A 848 15.26 -4.27 35.33
C TYR A 848 13.97 -3.43 35.39
N ILE A 849 12.83 -4.00 34.96
CA ILE A 849 11.53 -3.34 35.05
C ILE A 849 11.10 -3.30 36.52
N ILE A 850 11.10 -2.12 37.11
CA ILE A 850 10.45 -1.85 38.39
C ILE A 850 8.94 -1.73 38.09
N ARG A 851 8.12 -2.67 38.58
CA ARG A 851 6.66 -2.55 38.55
C ARG A 851 6.18 -2.03 39.91
N GLY A 852 5.22 -1.12 39.89
CA GLY A 852 4.44 -0.67 41.05
C GLY A 852 3.19 0.05 40.56
N ASP A 853 2.06 -0.17 41.21
CA ASP A 853 0.80 0.52 40.91
C ASP A 853 0.84 1.96 41.48
N ASP A 854 0.04 2.88 40.93
CA ASP A 854 0.04 4.31 41.35
C ASP A 854 -0.22 4.47 42.85
N GLU A 855 -0.97 3.55 43.47
CA GLU A 855 -1.21 3.51 44.91
C GLU A 855 0.06 3.16 45.71
N GLU A 856 0.86 2.20 45.24
CA GLU A 856 2.11 1.79 45.90
C GLU A 856 3.18 2.88 45.80
N TRP A 857 3.26 3.56 44.66
CA TRP A 857 4.16 4.70 44.48
C TRP A 857 3.79 5.87 45.39
N ASN A 858 2.50 6.18 45.53
CA ASN A 858 2.03 7.23 46.43
C ASN A 858 2.27 6.89 47.91
N GLU A 859 2.13 5.61 48.29
CA GLU A 859 2.43 5.16 49.66
C GLU A 859 3.92 5.22 49.98
N VAL A 860 4.77 4.87 49.02
CA VAL A 860 6.23 4.93 49.17
C VAL A 860 6.73 6.38 49.19
N LEU A 861 6.18 7.25 48.35
CA LEU A 861 6.52 8.67 48.30
C LEU A 861 6.03 9.45 49.54
N SER A 862 4.89 9.05 50.12
CA SER A 862 4.41 9.66 51.38
C SER A 862 5.22 9.22 52.61
N LYS A 863 5.76 7.99 52.61
CA LYS A 863 6.68 7.50 53.66
C LYS A 863 8.10 8.06 53.51
N ALA A 864 8.54 8.31 52.29
CA ALA A 864 9.82 8.94 51.99
C ALA A 864 9.68 10.48 52.05
N GLY A 865 9.67 11.05 53.25
CA GLY A 865 9.65 12.51 53.44
C GLY A 865 10.74 13.24 52.64
N GLN A 866 10.59 14.55 52.44
CA GLN A 866 11.30 15.42 51.47
C GLN A 866 12.85 15.34 51.44
N ASN A 867 13.51 14.64 52.36
CA ASN A 867 14.97 14.49 52.46
C ASN A 867 15.50 13.05 52.22
N ALA A 868 14.68 12.11 51.75
CA ALA A 868 15.16 10.76 51.44
C ALA A 868 15.87 10.71 50.08
N SER A 869 17.20 10.48 50.09
CA SER A 869 18.02 10.36 48.87
C SER A 869 17.89 9.02 48.14
N ILE A 870 17.31 8.00 48.79
CA ILE A 870 17.16 6.65 48.23
C ILE A 870 15.78 6.09 48.61
N VAL A 871 15.00 5.72 47.60
CA VAL A 871 13.71 5.05 47.74
C VAL A 871 13.86 3.61 47.26
N SER A 872 13.61 2.62 48.12
CA SER A 872 13.77 1.20 47.80
C SER A 872 12.42 0.49 47.65
N LEU A 873 12.17 -0.06 46.46
CA LEU A 873 11.05 -0.96 46.16
C LEU A 873 11.58 -2.40 46.00
N LYS A 874 10.85 -3.39 46.54
CA LYS A 874 11.22 -4.81 46.40
C LYS A 874 10.89 -5.30 45.00
N SER A 875 11.85 -5.87 44.30
CA SER A 875 11.62 -6.62 43.06
C SER A 875 11.42 -8.11 43.36
N ASP A 876 10.37 -8.71 42.79
CA ASP A 876 9.93 -10.09 43.12
C ASP A 876 10.84 -11.22 42.59
N LYS A 877 11.95 -10.92 41.92
CA LYS A 877 12.90 -11.94 41.43
C LYS A 877 14.27 -11.78 42.08
N LYS A 878 14.67 -12.77 42.91
CA LYS A 878 16.04 -12.92 43.40
C LYS A 878 17.01 -13.06 42.21
N ARG A 879 17.99 -12.16 42.13
CA ARG A 879 19.11 -12.19 41.17
C ARG A 879 19.85 -13.52 41.26
N LYS A 880 20.00 -14.24 40.15
CA LYS A 880 21.04 -15.27 40.02
C LYS A 880 22.35 -14.57 39.67
N LEU A 881 23.36 -14.71 40.51
CA LEU A 881 24.73 -14.28 40.22
C LEU A 881 25.26 -15.11 39.04
N GLU A 882 25.67 -14.44 37.96
CA GLU A 882 26.37 -15.07 36.85
C GLU A 882 27.73 -15.58 37.32
N THR A 883 27.86 -16.89 37.54
CA THR A 883 29.16 -17.56 37.60
C THR A 883 29.83 -17.45 36.23
N LYS A 884 30.92 -16.68 36.17
CA LYS A 884 31.85 -16.59 35.03
C LYS A 884 32.20 -18.00 34.54
N GLN A 885 31.84 -18.33 33.30
CA GLN A 885 32.38 -19.48 32.60
C GLN A 885 33.80 -19.14 32.13
N GLU A 886 34.81 -19.81 32.70
CA GLU A 886 36.15 -19.85 32.12
C GLU A 886 36.16 -20.67 30.81
N PRO A 887 36.98 -20.30 29.81
CA PRO A 887 37.03 -20.99 28.54
C PRO A 887 37.80 -22.31 28.68
N LYS A 888 37.13 -23.45 28.42
CA LYS A 888 37.78 -24.77 28.36
C LYS A 888 38.75 -24.84 27.18
N GLN A 889 40.05 -24.86 27.47
CA GLN A 889 41.07 -25.34 26.55
C GLN A 889 40.92 -26.84 26.30
N SER A 890 41.06 -27.22 25.04
CA SER A 890 41.05 -28.57 24.52
C SER A 890 42.31 -29.35 24.93
N LYS A 891 42.14 -30.45 25.66
CA LYS A 891 43.13 -31.54 25.71
C LYS A 891 42.45 -32.89 25.46
N LYS A 892 42.89 -33.52 24.36
CA LYS A 892 42.64 -34.92 23.99
C LYS A 892 43.10 -35.86 25.12
N LEU A 893 42.35 -36.94 25.39
CA LEU A 893 42.82 -38.34 25.30
C LEU A 893 41.81 -39.35 25.89
N LYS A 894 41.42 -40.29 25.02
CA LYS A 894 41.26 -41.75 25.21
C LYS A 894 40.37 -42.33 26.33
N LYS A 895 39.39 -43.08 25.81
CA LYS A 895 39.06 -44.50 26.06
C LYS A 895 38.16 -44.89 27.25
N SER A 896 37.12 -45.59 26.82
CA SER A 896 36.61 -46.89 27.30
C SER A 896 35.50 -46.91 28.36
N GLY A 897 34.48 -47.70 28.05
CA GLY A 897 33.94 -48.64 29.02
C GLY A 897 32.46 -48.49 29.34
N ASN A 898 31.64 -49.23 28.58
CA ASN A 898 30.47 -50.00 29.04
C ASN A 898 30.07 -49.89 30.53
N ASN A 899 28.79 -49.60 30.79
CA ASN A 899 27.77 -50.55 31.31
C ASN A 899 26.57 -49.77 31.86
N ARG A 900 25.40 -49.89 31.23
CA ARG A 900 24.29 -50.80 31.58
C ARG A 900 23.36 -50.26 32.66
N LYS A 901 22.07 -50.19 32.26
CA LYS A 901 20.87 -50.62 33.00
C LYS A 901 20.49 -49.75 34.21
N ASP A 902 19.24 -49.57 34.57
CA ASP A 902 17.94 -49.98 34.06
C ASP A 902 16.91 -49.20 34.92
N THR A 903 15.66 -49.15 34.45
CA THR A 903 14.44 -49.16 35.29
C THR A 903 14.16 -47.97 36.23
N LYS A 904 13.17 -47.13 35.93
CA LYS A 904 11.71 -47.32 36.10
C LYS A 904 11.18 -46.74 37.42
N LEU A 905 10.02 -46.12 37.25
CA LEU A 905 8.84 -46.10 38.13
C LEU A 905 8.63 -44.93 39.14
N LYS A 906 7.43 -44.34 38.95
CA LYS A 906 6.41 -43.97 39.96
C LYS A 906 6.73 -42.74 40.84
N ARG A 907 5.77 -41.93 41.28
CA ARG A 907 4.32 -41.68 41.08
C ARG A 907 4.00 -40.58 42.09
N LYS A 908 3.01 -39.73 41.78
CA LYS A 908 2.12 -39.00 42.72
C LYS A 908 2.82 -37.93 43.59
N LYS A 909 2.29 -36.72 43.72
CA LYS A 909 0.89 -36.34 43.95
C LYS A 909 0.37 -35.30 42.97
#